data_AF-A0AAW0LHC3-F1
#
_entry.id   AF-A0AAW0LHC3-F1
#
_cell.length_a   1.000
_cell.length_b   1.000
_cell.length_c   1.000
_cell.angle_alpha   90.00
_cell.angle_beta   90.00
_cell.angle_gamma   90.00
#
_symmetry.space_group_name_H-M   'P 1'
#
loop_
_entity.id
_entity.type
_entity.pdbx_description
1 polymer ?
#
loop_
_entity_poly.entity_id
_entity_poly.type
_entity_poly.pdbx_seq_one_letter_code
_entity_poly.pdbx_strand_id
1 'polypeptide(L)'
;MLDTDAGFNPTPSKTDLAHHNPFTTALKNFGNKPPEKEKVIRVHQVLKRKGKSWKSGQKIKVLKGACAGCHKNNVYATLEYFLIEGCKGDVGVYECDSFNNFLINKRSCYFGLERPLGLPDDNACILEVNDGNPSFDIRGSLSLPIDVIDSGKCLAIESIEWNYQLDKLRQKSPSTIGLLSEQQCLDLEVDGKDSTCNNCIKRVLVKASSEVGKWELLDGERNPQYSVRVGSCFPPFYLGCFDIYDNRITFAHTPKVRIKIHTIKGVLVHVKKMSTELSRDKLTLKVKDVLIESNELDNIRPSYKAILMICPEKELFSVSVPCQVSPGSLQLVKAQPPMSENRLLPGCMVKQLLLEMFDAYGNHVSKGLEVQLDVDGFHVLDQTDQIGPKRKVDDNGCINLGGLLKVIAGFGSKASLSVLSGREVVFKQELQIEKRELRIASRVPEFCTAGTELENIIFEIVNSEGDVDETIHDEDKYGQSHTLTIKSESLNTEDSIRYTFKHGRCTVPAIPLPQKNGMFCFEASHSRHPELNLSIQVSVQAPKVEYDDIQSPSIDGNVLLLQDSSSLKQVEKVMVSMINNEKKLEDKIIQIGYRIGNLEKQLNTHTKRKEEVEQDLFQLQASVNPNYFPTKEELINWIESMNHSAAAVLCSLSREFSFQEQPNHFLEDIIGLVALLEYLGEDQMLAVVCRSFVTASALENYEQNGGVDCGQALHAAAAARGNSIDGRFLVICLEDLRPYSGKYERSDPQRKLALPYPTLPRGNVPRGFIGYAVNMIDLDIDHLHTRTAAGHGLRETVLYRLLGEVQVYETRECMLEARRCIKHGAVSLDGGILRENGVISLGYGDPRICFPVVTPDSELLAGNVEVMKLIEEKKEELDVITSSIRKMTKSHEKSLKKFKKKKEKFDKFMDNMEPVLKDYYLEYKSKSKSDNSPC
;
A
#
# COMPACT_ATOMS: atom_id res chain seq x y z
N MET A 1 4.39 -26.01 6.28
CA MET A 1 3.26 -25.90 5.34
C MET A 1 2.11 -25.32 6.14
N LEU A 2 2.01 -23.99 6.13
CA LEU A 2 0.85 -23.25 6.60
C LEU A 2 0.26 -22.70 5.31
N ASP A 3 -0.70 -23.43 4.75
CA ASP A 3 -1.40 -23.03 3.53
C ASP A 3 -2.55 -22.11 3.91
N THR A 4 -2.62 -20.97 3.23
CA THR A 4 -3.48 -19.83 3.59
C THR A 4 -4.77 -19.79 2.78
N ASP A 5 -5.26 -20.93 2.30
CA ASP A 5 -6.43 -21.03 1.44
C ASP A 5 -7.68 -21.44 2.23
N ALA A 6 -8.63 -20.51 2.42
CA ALA A 6 -9.92 -20.78 3.03
C ALA A 6 -11.03 -20.22 2.12
N GLY A 7 -11.38 -21.01 1.09
CA GLY A 7 -12.56 -20.79 0.26
C GLY A 7 -13.81 -21.30 0.98
N PHE A 8 -14.75 -20.41 1.22
CA PHE A 8 -16.03 -20.69 1.85
C PHE A 8 -17.17 -20.53 0.82
N ASN A 9 -18.24 -21.36 0.88
CA ASN A 9 -19.52 -21.20 0.17
C ASN A 9 -20.66 -21.89 0.96
N PRO A 10 -21.85 -21.27 1.15
CA PRO A 10 -23.06 -22.03 1.49
C PRO A 10 -24.24 -21.75 0.55
N THR A 11 -25.36 -22.47 0.64
CA THR A 11 -26.70 -22.00 0.22
C THR A 11 -27.78 -22.78 0.99
N PRO A 12 -29.07 -22.40 0.96
CA PRO A 12 -29.84 -21.99 2.13
C PRO A 12 -30.73 -23.09 2.72
N SER A 13 -31.10 -22.92 3.98
CA SER A 13 -32.01 -23.78 4.73
C SER A 13 -33.49 -23.60 4.33
N LYS A 14 -34.22 -24.72 4.24
CA LYS A 14 -35.68 -24.76 4.39
C LYS A 14 -36.09 -25.82 5.41
N THR A 15 -36.51 -25.31 6.57
CA THR A 15 -37.66 -25.72 7.40
C THR A 15 -38.22 -27.15 7.30
N ASP A 16 -37.97 -27.89 8.38
CA ASP A 16 -38.93 -28.52 9.32
C ASP A 16 -40.32 -28.96 8.80
N LEU A 17 -40.71 -30.22 9.10
CA LEU A 17 -41.84 -30.53 10.01
C LEU A 17 -42.19 -32.03 10.10
N ALA A 18 -42.31 -32.45 11.37
CA ALA A 18 -43.35 -33.31 11.95
C ALA A 18 -43.31 -34.85 11.86
N HIS A 19 -43.61 -35.39 13.04
CA HIS A 19 -43.76 -36.79 13.43
C HIS A 19 -44.95 -37.51 12.78
N HIS A 20 -44.78 -38.82 12.60
CA HIS A 20 -45.68 -39.93 12.99
C HIS A 20 -45.68 -41.04 11.93
N ASN A 21 -45.00 -42.16 12.18
CA ASN A 21 -45.24 -43.39 11.43
C ASN A 21 -45.07 -44.64 12.33
N PRO A 22 -46.03 -45.59 12.35
CA PRO A 22 -46.03 -46.84 13.14
C PRO A 22 -44.86 -47.84 12.92
N PHE A 23 -43.87 -47.54 12.07
CA PHE A 23 -42.66 -48.37 11.89
C PHE A 23 -41.74 -48.43 13.12
N THR A 24 -41.86 -47.48 14.06
CA THR A 24 -41.08 -47.44 15.31
C THR A 24 -41.46 -48.57 16.30
N THR A 25 -42.60 -49.23 16.08
CA THR A 25 -43.10 -50.33 16.94
C THR A 25 -42.62 -51.70 16.47
N ALA A 26 -42.19 -51.85 15.21
CA ALA A 26 -41.75 -53.14 14.65
C ALA A 26 -40.28 -53.49 14.97
N LEU A 27 -39.41 -52.50 15.16
CA LEU A 27 -37.97 -52.74 15.37
C LEU A 27 -37.56 -53.08 16.82
N LYS A 28 -38.49 -52.99 17.78
CA LYS A 28 -38.21 -53.35 19.19
C LYS A 28 -38.24 -54.87 19.48
N ASN A 29 -38.60 -55.72 18.51
CA ASN A 29 -38.83 -57.15 18.74
C ASN A 29 -37.91 -58.13 17.98
N PHE A 30 -36.76 -57.70 17.45
CA PHE A 30 -35.79 -58.64 16.85
C PHE A 30 -34.39 -58.49 17.47
N GLY A 31 -34.31 -58.68 18.78
CA GLY A 31 -33.08 -59.16 19.43
C GLY A 31 -33.19 -60.67 19.64
N ASN A 32 -32.31 -61.45 19.00
CA ASN A 32 -31.65 -62.66 19.55
C ASN A 32 -31.07 -63.56 18.45
N LYS A 33 -29.91 -63.19 17.91
CA LYS A 33 -28.82 -64.10 17.52
C LYS A 33 -27.49 -63.37 17.78
N PRO A 34 -26.48 -63.99 18.41
CA PRO A 34 -25.18 -63.34 18.56
C PRO A 34 -24.47 -63.34 17.20
N PRO A 35 -23.99 -62.19 16.67
CA PRO A 35 -23.15 -62.21 15.49
C PRO A 35 -21.71 -62.55 15.88
N GLU A 36 -21.04 -63.28 15.00
CA GLU A 36 -19.63 -63.64 15.07
C GLU A 36 -18.75 -62.40 15.27
N LYS A 37 -17.59 -62.56 15.93
CA LYS A 37 -16.61 -61.49 16.11
C LYS A 37 -16.18 -60.96 14.74
N GLU A 38 -16.70 -59.81 14.34
CA GLU A 38 -16.26 -59.11 13.13
C GLU A 38 -14.78 -58.75 13.26
N LYS A 39 -13.97 -59.25 12.32
CA LYS A 39 -12.59 -58.82 12.11
C LYS A 39 -12.62 -57.40 11.53
N VAL A 40 -12.40 -56.40 12.37
CA VAL A 40 -12.28 -55.00 11.92
C VAL A 40 -10.89 -54.81 11.32
N ILE A 41 -10.83 -54.55 10.01
CA ILE A 41 -9.62 -54.11 9.29
C ILE A 41 -9.60 -52.58 9.32
N ARG A 42 -8.49 -51.98 9.79
CA ARG A 42 -8.32 -50.52 9.84
C ARG A 42 -7.46 -50.05 8.68
N VAL A 43 -7.94 -49.05 7.94
CA VAL A 43 -7.23 -48.42 6.81
C VAL A 43 -6.60 -47.12 7.29
N HIS A 44 -5.31 -46.92 7.00
CA HIS A 44 -4.56 -45.72 7.36
C HIS A 44 -3.89 -45.11 6.12
N GLN A 45 -3.62 -43.81 6.15
CA GLN A 45 -2.88 -43.07 5.10
C GLN A 45 -1.45 -42.68 5.51
N VAL A 46 -1.11 -42.82 6.80
CA VAL A 46 0.21 -42.51 7.34
C VAL A 46 0.59 -43.58 8.36
N LEU A 47 1.84 -44.04 8.32
CA LEU A 47 2.38 -45.03 9.26
C LEU A 47 3.79 -44.64 9.72
N LYS A 48 4.00 -44.56 11.03
CA LYS A 48 5.33 -44.39 11.64
C LYS A 48 5.86 -45.74 12.12
N ARG A 49 7.04 -46.14 11.64
CA ARG A 49 7.69 -47.42 12.03
C ARG A 49 9.21 -47.28 11.99
N LYS A 50 9.91 -47.78 13.02
CA LYS A 50 11.38 -47.70 13.15
C LYS A 50 11.94 -46.27 13.00
N GLY A 51 11.27 -45.29 13.60
CA GLY A 51 11.69 -43.88 13.55
C GLY A 51 11.53 -43.21 12.18
N LYS A 52 10.91 -43.87 11.19
CA LYS A 52 10.62 -43.31 9.86
C LYS A 52 9.11 -43.22 9.64
N SER A 53 8.67 -42.10 9.06
CA SER A 53 7.27 -41.88 8.67
C SER A 53 7.08 -42.23 7.20
N TRP A 54 6.09 -43.04 6.91
CA TRP A 54 5.66 -43.45 5.57
C TRP A 54 4.27 -42.86 5.30
N LYS A 55 4.05 -42.30 4.11
CA LYS A 55 2.80 -41.62 3.75
C LYS A 55 2.22 -42.18 2.46
N SER A 56 0.89 -42.15 2.34
CA SER A 56 0.20 -42.31 1.07
C SER A 56 0.70 -41.27 0.05
N GLY A 57 0.79 -41.65 -1.22
CA GLY A 57 1.40 -40.87 -2.29
C GLY A 57 2.93 -40.93 -2.33
N GLN A 58 3.60 -41.55 -1.35
CA GLN A 58 5.06 -41.60 -1.31
C GLN A 58 5.62 -42.59 -2.34
N LYS A 59 6.61 -42.13 -3.11
CA LYS A 59 7.33 -42.93 -4.10
C LYS A 59 8.36 -43.80 -3.39
N ILE A 60 8.35 -45.09 -3.71
CA ILE A 60 9.22 -46.08 -3.08
C ILE A 60 9.82 -47.05 -4.10
N LYS A 61 10.91 -47.68 -3.67
CA LYS A 61 11.61 -48.74 -4.37
C LYS A 61 11.73 -49.95 -3.47
N VAL A 62 11.14 -51.05 -3.92
CA VAL A 62 11.17 -52.35 -3.26
C VAL A 62 12.23 -53.20 -3.93
N LEU A 63 13.20 -53.68 -3.14
CA LEU A 63 14.33 -54.43 -3.65
C LEU A 63 13.92 -55.84 -4.09
N LYS A 64 14.60 -56.36 -5.12
CA LYS A 64 14.41 -57.74 -5.58
C LYS A 64 14.54 -58.74 -4.42
N GLY A 65 13.60 -59.67 -4.31
CA GLY A 65 13.56 -60.68 -3.24
C GLY A 65 13.03 -60.16 -1.90
N ALA A 66 12.30 -59.04 -1.88
CA ALA A 66 11.66 -58.52 -0.68
C ALA A 66 10.41 -59.31 -0.24
N CYS A 67 9.55 -59.72 -1.19
CA CYS A 67 8.31 -60.44 -0.91
C CYS A 67 7.88 -61.31 -2.10
N ALA A 68 6.81 -62.10 -1.91
CA ALA A 68 6.14 -62.81 -2.99
C ALA A 68 5.68 -61.80 -4.07
N GLY A 69 6.04 -62.04 -5.34
CA GLY A 69 5.77 -61.12 -6.47
C GLY A 69 6.93 -60.19 -6.86
N CYS A 70 7.92 -59.97 -5.99
CA CYS A 70 9.07 -59.09 -6.25
C CYS A 70 10.38 -59.86 -6.54
N HIS A 71 10.33 -61.01 -7.24
CA HIS A 71 11.48 -61.94 -7.30
C HIS A 71 12.54 -61.62 -8.36
N LYS A 72 12.17 -60.94 -9.45
CA LYS A 72 13.02 -60.83 -10.65
C LYS A 72 13.72 -59.48 -10.77
N ASN A 73 13.04 -58.39 -10.43
CA ASN A 73 13.54 -57.01 -10.56
C ASN A 73 13.16 -56.18 -9.32
N ASN A 74 13.81 -55.02 -9.15
CA ASN A 74 13.35 -54.02 -8.19
C ASN A 74 12.00 -53.48 -8.68
N VAL A 75 11.05 -53.32 -7.77
CA VAL A 75 9.73 -52.74 -8.06
C VAL A 75 9.75 -51.29 -7.62
N TYR A 76 9.27 -50.41 -8.49
CA TYR A 76 9.08 -49.00 -8.20
C TYR A 76 7.58 -48.77 -8.09
N ALA A 77 7.11 -48.16 -7.01
CA ALA A 77 5.69 -48.02 -6.75
C ALA A 77 5.38 -46.79 -5.90
N THR A 78 4.10 -46.44 -5.84
CA THR A 78 3.56 -45.41 -4.95
C THR A 78 2.75 -46.07 -3.84
N LEU A 79 2.97 -45.68 -2.59
CA LEU A 79 2.18 -46.14 -1.45
C LEU A 79 0.77 -45.53 -1.49
N GLU A 80 -0.28 -46.32 -1.34
CA GLU A 80 -1.68 -45.87 -1.40
C GLU A 80 -2.36 -45.94 -0.03
N TYR A 81 -2.44 -47.10 0.61
CA TYR A 81 -3.02 -47.27 1.95
C TYR A 81 -2.28 -48.30 2.79
N PHE A 82 -2.40 -48.20 4.12
CA PHE A 82 -1.86 -49.15 5.10
C PHE A 82 -3.00 -49.92 5.75
N LEU A 83 -2.98 -51.26 5.74
CA LEU A 83 -4.05 -52.13 6.26
C LEU A 83 -3.63 -52.84 7.55
N ILE A 84 -4.22 -52.48 8.68
CA ILE A 84 -3.88 -53.05 9.99
C ILE A 84 -5.05 -53.89 10.52
N GLU A 85 -4.84 -55.19 10.67
CA GLU A 85 -5.83 -56.12 11.22
C GLU A 85 -5.53 -56.43 12.70
N GLY A 86 -6.51 -56.27 13.61
CA GLY A 86 -6.45 -56.82 14.98
C GLY A 86 -6.31 -55.87 16.19
N CYS A 87 -6.58 -54.56 16.08
CA CYS A 87 -6.46 -53.65 17.24
C CYS A 87 -7.75 -53.57 18.10
N LYS A 88 -7.66 -53.90 19.40
CA LYS A 88 -8.67 -53.57 20.42
C LYS A 88 -8.36 -52.20 21.05
N GLY A 89 -9.37 -51.32 21.11
CA GLY A 89 -9.43 -50.15 22.00
C GLY A 89 -8.70 -48.89 21.54
N ASP A 90 -9.29 -47.73 21.86
CA ASP A 90 -8.84 -46.37 21.55
C ASP A 90 -7.50 -46.01 22.20
N VAL A 91 -6.50 -45.63 21.39
CA VAL A 91 -5.38 -44.69 21.70
C VAL A 91 -4.85 -44.17 20.36
N GLY A 92 -4.50 -42.88 20.30
CA GLY A 92 -4.01 -42.19 19.09
C GLY A 92 -2.68 -42.69 18.53
N VAL A 93 -2.31 -42.10 17.38
CA VAL A 93 -1.02 -42.14 16.66
C VAL A 93 -0.13 -43.34 17.03
N TYR A 94 -0.27 -44.45 16.30
CA TYR A 94 0.51 -45.67 16.53
C TYR A 94 2.02 -45.44 16.28
N GLU A 95 2.79 -45.21 17.33
CA GLU A 95 4.14 -45.78 17.43
C GLU A 95 3.97 -47.26 17.77
N CYS A 96 4.18 -48.14 16.79
CA CYS A 96 3.99 -49.58 16.97
C CYS A 96 5.33 -50.32 16.88
N ASP A 97 6.15 -50.17 17.93
CA ASP A 97 7.37 -50.96 18.11
C ASP A 97 7.11 -52.33 18.77
N SER A 98 5.87 -52.60 19.21
CA SER A 98 5.52 -53.73 20.08
C SER A 98 4.89 -54.95 19.40
N PHE A 99 5.02 -55.12 18.08
CA PHE A 99 4.47 -56.32 17.38
C PHE A 99 5.35 -57.57 17.45
N ASN A 100 6.55 -57.49 18.04
CA ASN A 100 7.48 -58.62 18.06
C ASN A 100 7.13 -59.74 19.07
N ASN A 101 6.13 -59.57 19.94
CA ASN A 101 5.90 -60.50 21.06
C ASN A 101 4.48 -61.08 21.18
N PHE A 102 3.63 -60.96 20.16
CA PHE A 102 2.38 -61.73 20.12
C PHE A 102 2.39 -62.66 18.90
N LEU A 103 2.29 -63.96 19.17
CA LEU A 103 2.05 -65.04 18.21
C LEU A 103 0.76 -64.75 17.42
N ILE A 104 0.86 -63.92 16.39
CA ILE A 104 -0.19 -63.70 15.40
C ILE A 104 0.19 -64.51 14.16
N ASN A 105 -0.77 -65.30 13.72
CA ASN A 105 -0.70 -66.19 12.58
C ASN A 105 0.06 -65.57 11.39
N LYS A 106 1.02 -66.33 10.84
CA LYS A 106 2.07 -65.92 9.90
C LYS A 106 1.59 -65.49 8.49
N ARG A 107 0.39 -64.92 8.33
CA ARG A 107 -0.25 -64.71 7.00
C ARG A 107 -1.07 -63.42 6.77
N SER A 108 -1.26 -62.50 7.71
CA SER A 108 -2.29 -61.45 7.49
C SER A 108 -2.01 -60.06 8.09
N CYS A 109 -0.78 -59.55 8.03
CA CYS A 109 -0.51 -58.12 8.26
C CYS A 109 0.09 -57.49 7.01
N TYR A 110 -0.72 -56.70 6.28
CA TYR A 110 -0.32 -56.05 5.02
C TYR A 110 0.03 -54.60 5.28
N PHE A 111 1.28 -54.24 5.01
CA PHE A 111 1.82 -52.92 5.31
C PHE A 111 1.43 -51.86 4.32
N GLY A 112 1.28 -52.17 3.04
CA GLY A 112 1.01 -51.15 2.04
C GLY A 112 0.33 -51.75 0.83
N LEU A 113 -0.68 -51.05 0.33
CA LEU A 113 -1.12 -51.20 -1.04
C LEU A 113 -0.27 -50.27 -1.88
N GLU A 114 0.40 -50.85 -2.85
CA GLU A 114 1.35 -50.15 -3.68
C GLU A 114 0.91 -50.21 -5.12
N ARG A 115 0.95 -49.08 -5.81
CA ARG A 115 0.70 -49.04 -7.25
C ARG A 115 2.02 -49.09 -8.00
N PRO A 116 2.35 -50.21 -8.69
CA PRO A 116 3.49 -50.29 -9.57
C PRO A 116 3.57 -49.15 -10.57
N LEU A 117 4.79 -48.69 -10.82
CA LEU A 117 5.11 -47.67 -11.80
C LEU A 117 4.64 -48.11 -13.20
N GLY A 118 3.66 -47.39 -13.77
CA GLY A 118 3.07 -47.67 -15.09
C GLY A 118 1.60 -48.13 -15.09
N LEU A 119 0.96 -48.28 -13.93
CA LEU A 119 -0.48 -48.56 -13.83
C LEU A 119 -1.32 -47.27 -13.83
N PRO A 120 -2.39 -47.18 -14.67
CA PRO A 120 -3.26 -46.00 -14.73
C PRO A 120 -4.02 -45.76 -13.42
N ASP A 121 -4.38 -44.50 -13.16
CA ASP A 121 -5.05 -44.07 -11.91
C ASP A 121 -6.40 -44.79 -11.70
N ASP A 122 -7.10 -45.18 -12.77
CA ASP A 122 -8.38 -45.90 -12.70
C ASP A 122 -8.25 -47.32 -12.09
N ASN A 123 -7.03 -47.87 -12.05
CA ASN A 123 -6.72 -49.16 -11.45
C ASN A 123 -6.17 -49.06 -10.01
N ALA A 124 -6.16 -47.86 -9.42
CA ALA A 124 -5.84 -47.66 -8.01
C ALA A 124 -6.88 -48.34 -7.10
N CYS A 125 -6.48 -48.70 -5.89
CA CYS A 125 -7.40 -49.29 -4.93
C CYS A 125 -8.50 -48.30 -4.49
N ILE A 126 -9.73 -48.79 -4.38
CA ILE A 126 -10.92 -47.99 -4.08
C ILE A 126 -11.54 -48.40 -2.75
N LEU A 127 -11.86 -47.42 -1.91
CA LEU A 127 -12.66 -47.58 -0.71
C LEU A 127 -14.06 -47.03 -0.98
N GLU A 128 -15.05 -47.92 -1.15
CA GLU A 128 -16.45 -47.57 -1.41
C GLU A 128 -17.30 -47.85 -0.17
N VAL A 129 -18.14 -46.90 0.24
CA VAL A 129 -19.10 -47.08 1.33
C VAL A 129 -20.49 -47.25 0.74
N ASN A 130 -20.93 -48.50 0.62
CA ASN A 130 -22.25 -48.84 0.10
C ASN A 130 -23.15 -49.25 1.27
N ASP A 131 -24.31 -48.61 1.41
CA ASP A 131 -25.32 -48.89 2.46
C ASP A 131 -24.75 -48.98 3.90
N GLY A 132 -23.80 -48.12 4.22
CA GLY A 132 -23.17 -48.06 5.55
C GLY A 132 -22.12 -49.14 5.83
N ASN A 133 -21.80 -50.00 4.85
CA ASN A 133 -20.72 -50.97 4.94
C ASN A 133 -19.52 -50.53 4.07
N PRO A 134 -18.34 -50.30 4.67
CA PRO A 134 -17.13 -49.99 3.91
C PRO A 134 -16.63 -51.25 3.19
N SER A 135 -16.54 -51.18 1.86
CA SER A 135 -15.94 -52.18 0.98
C SER A 135 -14.63 -51.64 0.43
N PHE A 136 -13.59 -52.48 0.38
CA PHE A 136 -12.25 -52.09 -0.05
C PHE A 136 -11.79 -52.99 -1.20
N ASP A 137 -11.57 -52.40 -2.37
CA ASP A 137 -11.15 -53.08 -3.60
C ASP A 137 -9.69 -52.73 -3.94
N ILE A 138 -8.82 -53.75 -4.02
CA ILE A 138 -7.38 -53.59 -4.25
C ILE A 138 -7.05 -53.34 -5.74
N ARG A 139 -7.93 -53.73 -6.67
CA ARG A 139 -7.72 -53.63 -8.13
C ARG A 139 -6.32 -54.05 -8.59
N GLY A 140 -5.57 -53.15 -9.24
CA GLY A 140 -4.25 -53.42 -9.80
C GLY A 140 -3.09 -53.23 -8.82
N SER A 141 -3.37 -52.81 -7.58
CA SER A 141 -2.36 -52.53 -6.56
C SER A 141 -1.86 -53.82 -5.90
N LEU A 142 -0.61 -53.81 -5.45
CA LEU A 142 0.05 -54.94 -4.80
C LEU A 142 -0.03 -54.79 -3.28
N SER A 143 -0.30 -55.88 -2.58
CA SER A 143 -0.23 -55.92 -1.12
C SER A 143 1.15 -56.38 -0.65
N LEU A 144 1.84 -55.54 0.12
CA LEU A 144 3.15 -55.88 0.71
C LEU A 144 3.05 -56.26 2.18
N PRO A 145 3.79 -57.27 2.66
CA PRO A 145 3.91 -57.57 4.08
C PRO A 145 4.79 -56.56 4.80
N ILE A 146 4.50 -56.31 6.08
CA ILE A 146 5.22 -55.33 6.91
C ILE A 146 6.71 -55.60 7.11
N ASP A 147 7.09 -56.86 7.02
CA ASP A 147 8.48 -57.30 7.13
C ASP A 147 9.39 -56.71 6.02
N VAL A 148 8.83 -56.20 4.92
CA VAL A 148 9.58 -55.53 3.85
C VAL A 148 10.21 -54.22 4.35
N ILE A 149 9.51 -53.47 5.20
CA ILE A 149 10.06 -52.25 5.84
C ILE A 149 11.06 -52.63 6.90
N ASP A 150 10.73 -53.59 7.76
CA ASP A 150 11.58 -53.98 8.88
C ASP A 150 12.91 -54.58 8.41
N SER A 151 12.92 -55.21 7.24
CA SER A 151 14.14 -55.74 6.61
C SER A 151 14.96 -54.68 5.85
N GLY A 152 14.51 -53.42 5.80
CA GLY A 152 15.18 -52.34 5.07
C GLY A 152 15.15 -52.49 3.55
N LYS A 153 14.26 -53.35 3.03
CA LYS A 153 14.16 -53.66 1.60
C LYS A 153 13.17 -52.77 0.84
N CYS A 154 12.48 -51.86 1.54
CA CYS A 154 11.71 -50.76 0.95
C CYS A 154 12.41 -49.43 1.24
N LEU A 155 12.65 -48.65 0.19
CA LEU A 155 13.38 -47.38 0.24
C LEU A 155 12.50 -46.27 -0.34
N ALA A 156 12.40 -45.15 0.36
CA ALA A 156 11.85 -43.92 -0.22
C ALA A 156 12.79 -43.40 -1.31
N ILE A 157 12.22 -42.94 -2.43
CA ILE A 157 12.98 -42.44 -3.57
C ILE A 157 12.59 -41.01 -3.90
N GLU A 158 13.59 -40.21 -4.28
CA GLU A 158 13.40 -38.82 -4.68
C GLU A 158 12.83 -38.72 -6.11
N SER A 159 12.22 -37.56 -6.41
CA SER A 159 11.56 -37.32 -7.70
C SER A 159 12.49 -37.46 -8.91
N ILE A 160 13.80 -37.23 -8.75
CA ILE A 160 14.80 -37.33 -9.84
C ILE A 160 14.97 -38.80 -10.29
N GLU A 161 15.20 -39.73 -9.35
CA GLU A 161 15.31 -41.17 -9.63
C GLU A 161 13.99 -41.72 -10.18
N TRP A 162 12.85 -41.26 -9.64
CA TRP A 162 11.53 -41.64 -10.14
C TRP A 162 11.30 -41.21 -11.59
N ASN A 163 11.62 -39.97 -11.92
CA ASN A 163 11.48 -39.44 -13.28
C ASN A 163 12.42 -40.16 -14.25
N TYR A 164 13.64 -40.49 -13.83
CA TYR A 164 14.56 -41.30 -14.63
C TYR A 164 14.00 -42.71 -14.95
N GLN A 165 13.37 -43.39 -13.98
CA GLN A 165 12.73 -44.69 -14.24
C GLN A 165 11.46 -44.56 -15.10
N LEU A 166 10.69 -43.48 -14.93
CA LEU A 166 9.55 -43.14 -15.78
C LEU A 166 9.98 -42.93 -17.23
N ASP A 167 11.04 -42.17 -17.47
CA ASP A 167 11.55 -41.91 -18.82
C ASP A 167 12.12 -43.18 -19.44
N LYS A 168 12.79 -44.03 -18.65
CA LYS A 168 13.24 -45.35 -19.09
C LYS A 168 12.09 -46.30 -19.45
N LEU A 169 10.96 -46.20 -18.76
CA LEU A 169 9.71 -46.89 -19.10
C LEU A 169 9.10 -46.32 -20.39
N ARG A 170 8.98 -44.99 -20.50
CA ARG A 170 8.48 -44.28 -21.69
C ARG A 170 9.31 -44.58 -22.94
N GLN A 171 10.63 -44.72 -22.80
CA GLN A 171 11.54 -45.12 -23.89
C GLN A 171 11.43 -46.60 -24.28
N LYS A 172 10.86 -47.46 -23.41
CA LYS A 172 10.69 -48.91 -23.65
C LYS A 172 9.27 -49.32 -24.03
N SER A 173 8.27 -48.47 -23.78
CA SER A 173 6.88 -48.75 -24.10
C SER A 173 6.59 -48.43 -25.56
N PRO A 174 6.30 -49.41 -26.44
CA PRO A 174 5.48 -49.12 -27.61
C PRO A 174 4.11 -48.63 -27.12
N SER A 175 3.52 -47.69 -27.84
CA SER A 175 2.20 -47.09 -27.62
C SER A 175 1.24 -48.03 -26.86
N THR A 176 0.79 -47.60 -25.68
CA THR A 176 0.01 -48.40 -24.73
C THR A 176 -1.17 -49.10 -25.41
N ILE A 177 -1.19 -50.43 -25.41
CA ILE A 177 -2.36 -51.23 -25.79
C ILE A 177 -3.17 -51.46 -24.51
N GLY A 178 -4.36 -50.86 -24.43
CA GLY A 178 -5.32 -51.17 -23.36
C GLY A 178 -5.76 -52.63 -23.46
N LEU A 179 -5.75 -53.35 -22.33
CA LEU A 179 -6.37 -54.67 -22.26
C LEU A 179 -7.89 -54.48 -22.36
N LEU A 180 -8.50 -55.11 -23.36
CA LEU A 180 -9.94 -55.08 -23.58
C LEU A 180 -10.65 -55.74 -22.39
N SER A 181 -11.72 -55.11 -21.90
CA SER A 181 -12.60 -55.74 -20.90
C SER A 181 -13.34 -56.93 -21.49
N GLU A 182 -13.89 -57.81 -20.65
CA GLU A 182 -14.64 -58.99 -21.08
C GLU A 182 -15.83 -58.61 -21.98
N GLN A 183 -16.47 -57.46 -21.70
CA GLN A 183 -17.52 -56.85 -22.51
C GLN A 183 -17.01 -56.42 -23.90
N GLN A 184 -15.83 -55.79 -23.96
CA GLN A 184 -15.22 -55.33 -25.21
C GLN A 184 -14.69 -56.49 -26.07
N CYS A 185 -14.28 -57.60 -25.44
CA CYS A 185 -13.92 -58.83 -26.15
C CYS A 185 -15.14 -59.51 -26.78
N LEU A 186 -16.30 -59.47 -26.11
CA LEU A 186 -17.58 -59.95 -26.64
C LEU A 186 -18.06 -59.09 -27.83
N ASP A 187 -17.97 -57.77 -27.71
CA ASP A 187 -18.35 -56.83 -28.78
C ASP A 187 -17.43 -56.91 -30.02
N LEU A 188 -16.22 -57.45 -29.87
CA LEU A 188 -15.23 -57.64 -30.94
C LEU A 188 -15.23 -59.06 -31.54
N GLU A 189 -16.20 -59.90 -31.20
CA GLU A 189 -16.33 -61.30 -31.66
C GLU A 189 -15.03 -62.11 -31.46
N VAL A 190 -14.34 -61.91 -30.33
CA VAL A 190 -13.14 -62.71 -30.00
C VAL A 190 -13.61 -64.02 -29.39
N ASP A 191 -13.92 -64.99 -30.25
CA ASP A 191 -14.54 -66.25 -29.86
C ASP A 191 -13.54 -67.18 -29.14
N GLY A 192 -13.78 -67.41 -27.85
CA GLY A 192 -12.97 -68.27 -26.97
C GLY A 192 -13.29 -69.76 -27.11
N LYS A 193 -13.68 -70.22 -28.29
CA LYS A 193 -13.98 -71.63 -28.56
C LYS A 193 -13.43 -72.02 -29.93
N ASP A 194 -12.13 -72.25 -29.98
CA ASP A 194 -11.62 -73.46 -30.62
C ASP A 194 -10.17 -73.71 -30.19
N SER A 195 -10.00 -74.90 -29.63
CA SER A 195 -8.73 -75.54 -29.35
C SER A 195 -7.85 -75.58 -30.60
N THR A 196 -6.57 -75.24 -30.43
CA THR A 196 -5.43 -75.43 -31.35
C THR A 196 -5.28 -74.44 -32.52
N CYS A 197 -4.71 -73.25 -32.30
CA CYS A 197 -3.75 -72.65 -33.25
C CYS A 197 -3.01 -71.41 -32.71
N ASN A 198 -1.80 -71.24 -33.23
CA ASN A 198 -0.80 -70.17 -33.12
C ASN A 198 -1.25 -68.76 -32.69
N ASN A 199 -0.41 -68.13 -31.84
CA ASN A 199 -0.41 -66.71 -31.48
C ASN A 199 -0.98 -65.80 -32.58
N CYS A 200 -2.20 -65.32 -32.36
CA CYS A 200 -2.83 -64.34 -33.24
C CYS A 200 -2.26 -62.95 -32.91
N ILE A 201 -1.28 -62.48 -33.69
CA ILE A 201 -0.75 -61.13 -33.58
C ILE A 201 -1.63 -60.20 -34.42
N LYS A 202 -2.55 -59.47 -33.78
CA LYS A 202 -3.26 -58.36 -34.42
C LYS A 202 -2.53 -57.04 -34.12
N ARG A 203 -2.21 -56.27 -35.16
CA ARG A 203 -1.69 -54.90 -35.02
C ARG A 203 -2.88 -53.97 -34.76
N VAL A 204 -2.88 -53.34 -33.58
CA VAL A 204 -3.86 -52.30 -33.22
C VAL A 204 -3.25 -50.94 -33.52
N LEU A 205 -3.92 -50.15 -34.37
CA LEU A 205 -3.53 -48.77 -34.67
C LEU A 205 -4.29 -47.86 -33.70
N VAL A 206 -3.63 -47.42 -32.63
CA VAL A 206 -4.20 -46.43 -31.70
C VAL A 206 -4.20 -45.07 -32.39
N LYS A 207 -5.38 -44.48 -32.56
CA LYS A 207 -5.56 -43.12 -33.09
C LYS A 207 -5.79 -42.18 -31.92
N ALA A 208 -5.21 -40.98 -32.00
CA ALA A 208 -5.48 -39.92 -31.03
C ALA A 208 -6.98 -39.58 -31.00
N SER A 209 -7.48 -39.22 -29.82
CA SER A 209 -8.87 -38.80 -29.66
C SER A 209 -9.11 -37.50 -30.42
N SER A 210 -10.32 -37.33 -30.97
CA SER A 210 -10.73 -36.07 -31.58
C SER A 210 -11.08 -34.98 -30.55
N GLU A 211 -11.16 -35.35 -29.27
CA GLU A 211 -11.47 -34.44 -28.18
C GLU A 211 -10.22 -33.70 -27.70
N VAL A 212 -10.28 -32.36 -27.67
CA VAL A 212 -9.17 -31.51 -27.24
C VAL A 212 -9.11 -31.49 -25.72
N GLY A 213 -7.99 -31.97 -25.15
CA GLY A 213 -7.75 -31.93 -23.71
C GLY A 213 -7.08 -30.63 -23.27
N LYS A 214 -5.98 -30.24 -23.94
CA LYS A 214 -5.21 -29.04 -23.57
C LYS A 214 -4.43 -28.45 -24.72
N TRP A 215 -4.02 -27.19 -24.54
CA TRP A 215 -2.98 -26.56 -25.37
C TRP A 215 -1.73 -26.35 -24.52
N GLU A 216 -0.56 -26.49 -25.14
CA GLU A 216 0.72 -26.24 -24.47
C GLU A 216 1.67 -25.45 -25.37
N LEU A 217 2.61 -24.74 -24.74
CA LEU A 217 3.68 -24.03 -25.43
C LEU A 217 4.72 -25.04 -25.92
N LEU A 218 5.02 -25.02 -27.22
CA LEU A 218 6.02 -25.87 -27.84
C LEU A 218 7.39 -25.22 -27.66
N ASP A 219 8.12 -25.69 -26.66
CA ASP A 219 9.39 -25.13 -26.25
C ASP A 219 10.48 -25.38 -27.30
N GLY A 220 10.99 -24.32 -27.90
CA GLY A 220 12.16 -24.37 -28.77
C GLY A 220 13.44 -24.21 -27.95
N GLU A 221 13.99 -25.30 -27.41
CA GLU A 221 15.36 -25.44 -26.90
C GLU A 221 15.98 -24.29 -26.06
N ARG A 222 15.19 -23.53 -25.29
CA ARG A 222 15.63 -22.63 -24.18
C ARG A 222 14.38 -21.95 -23.64
N ASN A 223 14.01 -22.19 -22.39
CA ASN A 223 13.03 -21.40 -21.63
C ASN A 223 13.30 -19.88 -21.83
N PRO A 224 12.59 -19.17 -22.72
CA PRO A 224 12.82 -17.75 -22.89
C PRO A 224 12.05 -17.08 -21.76
N GLN A 225 12.73 -16.32 -20.91
CA GLN A 225 12.04 -15.38 -20.03
C GLN A 225 11.39 -14.32 -20.94
N TYR A 226 10.09 -14.49 -21.24
CA TYR A 226 9.36 -13.62 -22.14
C TYR A 226 9.32 -12.20 -21.56
N SER A 227 10.10 -11.30 -22.15
CA SER A 227 10.14 -9.89 -21.75
C SER A 227 9.69 -9.01 -22.92
N VAL A 228 8.86 -8.03 -22.61
CA VAL A 228 8.39 -7.05 -23.58
C VAL A 228 8.45 -5.66 -22.98
N ARG A 229 8.61 -4.67 -23.86
CA ARG A 229 8.42 -3.26 -23.54
C ARG A 229 7.06 -2.82 -24.07
N VAL A 230 6.32 -2.02 -23.31
CA VAL A 230 5.06 -1.42 -23.80
C VAL A 230 5.32 -0.67 -25.11
N GLY A 231 4.41 -0.84 -26.08
CA GLY A 231 4.58 -0.33 -27.44
C GLY A 231 5.46 -1.20 -28.36
N SER A 232 6.02 -2.30 -27.85
CA SER A 232 6.72 -3.32 -28.64
C SER A 232 5.93 -4.63 -28.72
N CYS A 233 6.25 -5.47 -29.70
CA CYS A 233 5.62 -6.78 -29.86
C CYS A 233 6.35 -7.87 -29.06
N PHE A 234 5.61 -8.79 -28.46
CA PHE A 234 6.21 -10.02 -27.92
C PHE A 234 6.87 -10.84 -29.04
N PRO A 235 7.91 -11.62 -28.70
CA PRO A 235 8.39 -12.67 -29.59
C PRO A 235 7.28 -13.68 -29.88
N PRO A 236 7.31 -14.36 -31.04
CA PRO A 236 6.25 -15.26 -31.44
C PRO A 236 6.16 -16.48 -30.51
N PHE A 237 4.93 -16.87 -30.17
CA PHE A 237 4.60 -18.05 -29.38
C PHE A 237 4.21 -19.20 -30.31
N TYR A 238 4.62 -20.42 -29.96
CA TYR A 238 4.28 -21.63 -30.72
C TYR A 238 3.47 -22.55 -29.82
N LEU A 239 2.24 -22.87 -30.22
CA LEU A 239 1.29 -23.66 -29.44
C LEU A 239 1.01 -25.00 -30.11
N GLY A 240 0.96 -26.05 -29.31
CA GLY A 240 0.54 -27.40 -29.69
C GLY A 240 -0.82 -27.73 -29.11
N CYS A 241 -1.59 -28.55 -29.84
CA CYS A 241 -2.87 -29.08 -29.38
C CYS A 241 -2.71 -30.54 -28.97
N PHE A 242 -3.27 -30.90 -27.82
CA PHE A 242 -3.20 -32.25 -27.26
C PHE A 242 -4.61 -32.76 -26.93
N ASP A 243 -4.83 -34.06 -27.12
CA ASP A 243 -6.06 -34.72 -26.73
C ASP A 243 -6.13 -34.95 -25.20
N ILE A 244 -7.25 -35.49 -24.71
CA ILE A 244 -7.45 -35.82 -23.29
C ILE A 244 -6.48 -36.89 -22.74
N TYR A 245 -5.65 -37.50 -23.60
CA TYR A 245 -4.67 -38.52 -23.25
C TYR A 245 -3.23 -38.05 -23.54
N ASP A 246 -3.01 -36.74 -23.68
CA ASP A 246 -1.71 -36.11 -23.97
C ASP A 246 -1.08 -36.50 -25.32
N ASN A 247 -1.86 -37.00 -26.29
CA ASN A 247 -1.37 -37.20 -27.65
C ASN A 247 -1.45 -35.91 -28.45
N ARG A 248 -0.40 -35.61 -29.22
CA ARG A 248 -0.39 -34.44 -30.11
C ARG A 248 -1.39 -34.64 -31.25
N ILE A 249 -2.30 -33.68 -31.41
CA ILE A 249 -3.35 -33.69 -32.44
C ILE A 249 -3.26 -32.45 -33.33
N THR A 250 -3.86 -32.55 -34.52
CA THR A 250 -3.92 -31.43 -35.46
C THR A 250 -5.03 -30.45 -35.09
N PHE A 251 -4.76 -29.15 -35.22
CA PHE A 251 -5.80 -28.13 -35.16
C PHE A 251 -6.78 -28.32 -36.34
N ALA A 252 -8.07 -28.41 -36.05
CA ALA A 252 -9.11 -28.57 -37.07
C ALA A 252 -9.17 -27.37 -38.04
N HIS A 253 -9.06 -26.16 -37.49
CA HIS A 253 -9.00 -24.87 -38.18
C HIS A 253 -8.06 -23.92 -37.43
N THR A 254 -7.67 -22.80 -38.03
CA THR A 254 -6.89 -21.76 -37.33
C THR A 254 -7.76 -21.16 -36.23
N PRO A 255 -7.47 -21.41 -34.94
CA PRO A 255 -8.34 -20.96 -33.88
C PRO A 255 -8.12 -19.47 -33.61
N LYS A 256 -9.20 -18.79 -33.21
CA LYS A 256 -9.12 -17.43 -32.69
C LYS A 256 -8.67 -17.48 -31.24
N VAL A 257 -7.65 -16.69 -30.94
CA VAL A 257 -6.97 -16.65 -29.65
C VAL A 257 -7.21 -15.29 -29.02
N ARG A 258 -7.42 -15.25 -27.71
CA ARG A 258 -7.44 -14.05 -26.88
C ARG A 258 -6.24 -14.09 -25.94
N ILE A 259 -5.62 -12.93 -25.74
CA ILE A 259 -4.48 -12.79 -24.83
C ILE A 259 -4.90 -11.89 -23.68
N LYS A 260 -4.64 -12.35 -22.46
CA LYS A 260 -4.87 -11.59 -21.22
C LYS A 260 -3.57 -11.56 -20.42
N ILE A 261 -3.19 -10.42 -19.85
CA ILE A 261 -2.09 -10.36 -18.88
C ILE A 261 -2.70 -10.32 -17.49
N HIS A 262 -2.36 -11.31 -16.67
CA HIS A 262 -2.77 -11.39 -15.28
C HIS A 262 -1.64 -10.90 -14.38
N THR A 263 -2.04 -10.18 -13.35
CA THR A 263 -1.15 -9.67 -12.30
C THR A 263 -1.79 -9.88 -10.95
N ILE A 264 -1.00 -9.70 -9.89
CA ILE A 264 -1.43 -9.87 -8.50
C ILE A 264 -2.59 -8.92 -8.15
N LYS A 265 -2.68 -7.76 -8.83
CA LYS A 265 -3.72 -6.73 -8.61
C LYS A 265 -4.88 -6.81 -9.61
N GLY A 266 -4.92 -7.81 -10.49
CA GLY A 266 -5.97 -7.99 -11.48
C GLY A 266 -5.47 -8.15 -12.92
N VAL A 267 -6.39 -8.03 -13.88
CA VAL A 267 -6.16 -8.25 -15.31
C VAL A 267 -5.80 -6.94 -16.01
N LEU A 268 -4.62 -6.89 -16.61
CA LEU A 268 -4.02 -5.72 -17.26
C LEU A 268 -4.12 -5.90 -18.78
N VAL A 269 -5.17 -5.43 -19.47
CA VAL A 269 -5.28 -5.71 -20.93
C VAL A 269 -5.84 -4.58 -21.78
N HIS A 270 -4.99 -4.06 -22.68
CA HIS A 270 -5.36 -3.51 -23.99
C HIS A 270 -4.43 -4.09 -25.08
N VAL A 271 -4.80 -5.24 -25.67
CA VAL A 271 -4.07 -5.85 -26.80
C VAL A 271 -4.56 -5.21 -28.09
N LYS A 272 -3.70 -4.42 -28.73
CA LYS A 272 -4.06 -3.63 -29.91
C LYS A 272 -3.95 -4.41 -31.22
N LYS A 273 -2.99 -5.31 -31.30
CA LYS A 273 -2.70 -6.09 -32.50
C LYS A 273 -2.16 -7.46 -32.12
N MET A 274 -2.59 -8.48 -32.86
CA MET A 274 -2.03 -9.83 -32.86
C MET A 274 -2.39 -10.51 -34.19
N SER A 275 -1.59 -11.49 -34.60
CA SER A 275 -1.91 -12.38 -35.72
C SER A 275 -1.60 -13.83 -35.38
N THR A 276 -2.32 -14.76 -36.02
CA THR A 276 -2.13 -16.20 -35.84
C THR A 276 -1.88 -16.89 -37.19
N GLU A 277 -0.91 -17.80 -37.22
CA GLU A 277 -0.52 -18.57 -38.40
C GLU A 277 -0.49 -20.06 -38.04
N LEU A 278 -1.25 -20.88 -38.75
CA LEU A 278 -1.25 -22.32 -38.58
C LEU A 278 -0.21 -22.97 -39.49
N SER A 279 0.60 -23.89 -38.96
CA SER A 279 1.58 -24.64 -39.74
C SER A 279 0.93 -25.52 -40.80
N ARG A 280 1.69 -25.90 -41.83
CA ARG A 280 1.19 -26.75 -42.95
C ARG A 280 0.72 -28.13 -42.49
N ASP A 281 1.41 -28.71 -41.51
CA ASP A 281 1.05 -29.97 -40.86
C ASP A 281 -0.12 -29.84 -39.88
N LYS A 282 -0.59 -28.60 -39.62
CA LYS A 282 -1.62 -28.24 -38.65
C LYS A 282 -1.31 -28.68 -37.22
N LEU A 283 -0.05 -28.96 -36.89
CA LEU A 283 0.37 -29.40 -35.55
C LEU A 283 0.87 -28.26 -34.66
N THR A 284 1.05 -27.06 -35.22
CA THR A 284 1.62 -25.91 -34.53
C THR A 284 0.86 -24.63 -34.90
N LEU A 285 0.34 -23.94 -33.90
CA LEU A 285 -0.22 -22.61 -34.04
C LEU A 285 0.82 -21.56 -33.61
N LYS A 286 1.22 -20.70 -34.54
CA LYS A 286 2.12 -19.58 -34.26
C LYS A 286 1.30 -18.32 -33.96
N VAL A 287 1.49 -17.73 -32.80
CA VAL A 287 0.91 -16.44 -32.41
C VAL A 287 2.02 -15.39 -32.48
N LYS A 288 1.83 -14.31 -33.24
CA LYS A 288 2.86 -13.28 -33.47
C LYS A 288 2.27 -11.88 -33.47
N ASP A 289 3.16 -10.88 -33.53
CA ASP A 289 2.82 -9.46 -33.59
C ASP A 289 1.93 -8.99 -32.42
N VAL A 290 2.08 -9.62 -31.24
CA VAL A 290 1.29 -9.32 -30.05
C VAL A 290 1.79 -8.02 -29.44
N LEU A 291 1.08 -6.94 -29.73
CA LEU A 291 1.38 -5.59 -29.26
C LEU A 291 0.56 -5.24 -28.01
N ILE A 292 1.25 -4.79 -26.97
CA ILE A 292 0.63 -4.40 -25.71
C ILE A 292 0.88 -2.93 -25.44
N GLU A 293 -0.23 -2.22 -25.22
CA GLU A 293 -0.26 -0.84 -24.75
C GLU A 293 -1.02 -0.84 -23.41
N SER A 294 -0.48 -0.18 -22.39
CA SER A 294 -1.13 -0.09 -21.08
C SER A 294 -0.61 1.16 -20.38
N ASN A 295 -1.45 1.79 -19.57
CA ASN A 295 -1.12 2.91 -18.67
C ASN A 295 -1.18 2.50 -17.18
N GLU A 296 -1.35 1.20 -16.91
CA GLU A 296 -1.58 0.65 -15.58
C GLU A 296 -0.38 -0.15 -15.05
N LEU A 297 0.79 -0.07 -15.69
CA LEU A 297 1.97 -0.84 -15.25
C LEU A 297 2.49 -0.43 -13.88
N ASP A 298 2.14 0.76 -13.41
CA ASP A 298 2.46 1.22 -12.06
C ASP A 298 1.91 0.27 -10.98
N ASN A 299 0.84 -0.48 -11.28
CA ASN A 299 0.26 -1.48 -10.39
C ASN A 299 1.24 -2.62 -10.05
N ILE A 300 2.19 -2.92 -10.95
CA ILE A 300 3.13 -4.05 -10.82
C ILE A 300 4.60 -3.62 -10.65
N ARG A 301 4.85 -2.33 -10.43
CA ARG A 301 6.20 -1.82 -10.14
C ARG A 301 6.68 -2.28 -8.75
N PRO A 302 7.99 -2.39 -8.52
CA PRO A 302 9.09 -2.21 -9.48
C PRO A 302 9.44 -3.49 -10.26
N SER A 303 8.79 -4.63 -9.95
CA SER A 303 9.17 -5.93 -10.51
C SER A 303 8.77 -6.10 -11.98
N TYR A 304 7.65 -5.51 -12.38
CA TYR A 304 7.05 -5.63 -13.71
C TYR A 304 6.77 -7.08 -14.14
N LYS A 305 6.67 -8.00 -13.17
CA LYS A 305 6.37 -9.42 -13.41
C LYS A 305 4.87 -9.61 -13.61
N ALA A 306 4.51 -10.42 -14.60
CA ALA A 306 3.13 -10.72 -14.93
C ALA A 306 2.99 -12.15 -15.51
N ILE A 307 1.75 -12.60 -15.69
CA ILE A 307 1.44 -13.88 -16.33
C ILE A 307 0.67 -13.61 -17.61
N LEU A 308 1.24 -13.98 -18.76
CA LEU A 308 0.57 -13.95 -20.04
C LEU A 308 -0.33 -15.18 -20.17
N MET A 309 -1.63 -14.98 -20.23
CA MET A 309 -2.61 -16.02 -20.51
C MET A 309 -3.05 -15.98 -21.96
N ILE A 310 -2.93 -17.11 -22.64
CA ILE A 310 -3.35 -17.30 -24.02
C ILE A 310 -4.54 -18.27 -24.01
N CYS A 311 -5.72 -17.78 -24.37
CA CYS A 311 -6.97 -18.54 -24.30
C CYS A 311 -7.62 -18.66 -25.68
N PRO A 312 -8.25 -19.79 -26.04
CA PRO A 312 -9.20 -19.84 -27.15
C PRO A 312 -10.41 -18.95 -26.85
N GLU A 313 -11.03 -18.38 -27.88
CA GLU A 313 -12.16 -17.44 -27.75
C GLU A 313 -13.40 -18.03 -27.03
N LYS A 314 -13.54 -19.36 -27.00
CA LYS A 314 -14.66 -20.10 -26.38
C LYS A 314 -14.33 -20.73 -25.00
N GLU A 315 -13.28 -20.23 -24.32
CA GLU A 315 -12.95 -20.42 -22.89
C GLU A 315 -13.12 -21.84 -22.29
N LEU A 316 -12.45 -22.86 -22.85
CA LEU A 316 -12.40 -24.22 -22.27
C LEU A 316 -11.07 -24.57 -21.57
N PHE A 317 -9.97 -23.87 -21.89
CA PHE A 317 -8.63 -24.06 -21.32
C PHE A 317 -7.74 -22.85 -21.63
N SER A 318 -6.68 -22.60 -20.85
CA SER A 318 -5.75 -21.48 -21.05
C SER A 318 -4.29 -21.92 -20.94
N VAL A 319 -3.41 -21.23 -21.67
CA VAL A 319 -1.96 -21.40 -21.56
C VAL A 319 -1.39 -20.22 -20.80
N SER A 320 -0.77 -20.48 -19.65
CA SER A 320 -0.18 -19.46 -18.78
C SER A 320 1.34 -19.44 -18.94
N VAL A 321 1.90 -18.28 -19.25
CA VAL A 321 3.33 -18.07 -19.49
C VAL A 321 3.83 -16.92 -18.60
N PRO A 322 4.78 -17.16 -17.68
CA PRO A 322 5.40 -16.08 -16.92
C PRO A 322 6.12 -15.10 -17.86
N CYS A 323 5.88 -13.80 -17.69
CA CYS A 323 6.48 -12.76 -18.51
C CYS A 323 6.85 -11.51 -17.70
N GLN A 324 7.66 -10.63 -18.29
CA GLN A 324 7.98 -9.31 -17.74
C GLN A 324 7.51 -8.22 -18.72
N VAL A 325 6.72 -7.26 -18.23
CA VAL A 325 6.15 -6.17 -19.04
C VAL A 325 6.70 -4.84 -18.55
N SER A 326 7.77 -4.38 -19.20
CA SER A 326 8.50 -3.16 -18.83
C SER A 326 7.90 -1.88 -19.45
N PRO A 327 7.96 -0.73 -18.76
CA PRO A 327 7.55 0.56 -19.30
C PRO A 327 8.32 0.97 -20.57
N GLY A 328 7.68 1.83 -21.37
CA GLY A 328 8.26 2.41 -22.59
C GLY A 328 9.48 3.30 -22.34
N SER A 329 10.02 3.86 -23.41
CA SER A 329 11.09 4.86 -23.31
C SER A 329 10.55 6.18 -22.74
N LEU A 330 11.41 6.92 -22.01
CA LEU A 330 11.07 8.23 -21.44
C LEU A 330 10.59 9.20 -22.52
N GLN A 331 9.39 9.76 -22.34
CA GLN A 331 8.73 10.66 -23.28
C GLN A 331 8.08 11.87 -22.61
N LEU A 332 7.79 11.80 -21.32
CA LEU A 332 7.21 12.92 -20.57
C LEU A 332 7.86 13.00 -19.19
N VAL A 333 8.17 14.22 -18.75
CA VAL A 333 8.61 14.49 -17.37
C VAL A 333 7.70 15.55 -16.76
N LYS A 334 7.33 15.37 -15.49
CA LYS A 334 6.58 16.36 -14.71
C LYS A 334 7.39 16.76 -13.49
N ALA A 335 7.37 18.04 -13.14
CA ALA A 335 8.04 18.56 -11.96
C ALA A 335 7.04 18.80 -10.81
N GLN A 336 7.36 18.30 -9.61
CA GLN A 336 6.59 18.48 -8.38
C GLN A 336 7.43 19.13 -7.27
N PRO A 337 6.94 20.19 -6.61
CA PRO A 337 5.79 21.00 -7.05
C PRO A 337 6.08 21.67 -8.40
N PRO A 338 5.06 22.13 -9.15
CA PRO A 338 5.27 22.99 -10.31
C PRO A 338 6.10 24.19 -9.87
N MET A 339 7.26 24.40 -10.49
CA MET A 339 8.26 25.40 -10.04
C MET A 339 7.84 26.87 -10.24
N SER A 340 6.55 27.15 -10.44
CA SER A 340 6.00 28.48 -10.71
C SER A 340 5.76 29.34 -9.46
N GLU A 341 5.82 28.79 -8.24
CA GLU A 341 5.36 29.51 -7.03
C GLU A 341 6.47 29.95 -6.06
N ASN A 342 7.72 29.50 -6.23
CA ASN A 342 8.81 29.86 -5.33
C ASN A 342 9.63 31.01 -5.90
N ARG A 343 9.63 32.16 -5.21
CA ARG A 343 10.52 33.30 -5.47
C ARG A 343 11.98 32.87 -5.29
N LEU A 344 12.62 32.42 -6.36
CA LEU A 344 14.02 31.97 -6.33
C LEU A 344 14.95 33.18 -6.21
N LEU A 345 15.90 33.08 -5.27
CA LEU A 345 16.92 34.09 -5.01
C LEU A 345 18.30 33.50 -5.33
N PRO A 346 19.25 34.31 -5.84
CA PRO A 346 20.62 33.87 -6.01
C PRO A 346 21.19 33.27 -4.72
N GLY A 347 21.89 32.14 -4.85
CA GLY A 347 22.51 31.41 -3.75
C GLY A 347 21.57 30.52 -2.93
N CYS A 348 20.25 30.58 -3.15
CA CYS A 348 19.31 29.74 -2.42
C CYS A 348 19.36 28.27 -2.90
N MET A 349 19.04 27.36 -1.99
CA MET A 349 18.87 25.94 -2.27
C MET A 349 17.41 25.64 -2.57
N VAL A 350 17.13 24.98 -3.69
CA VAL A 350 15.79 24.48 -4.01
C VAL A 350 15.48 23.34 -3.06
N LYS A 351 14.59 23.57 -2.10
CA LYS A 351 14.33 22.61 -1.00
C LYS A 351 13.59 21.36 -1.46
N GLN A 352 12.65 21.50 -2.39
CA GLN A 352 11.80 20.42 -2.87
C GLN A 352 11.68 20.54 -4.39
N LEU A 353 12.15 19.51 -5.09
CA LEU A 353 11.93 19.35 -6.51
C LEU A 353 12.05 17.86 -6.85
N LEU A 354 10.94 17.25 -7.25
CA LEU A 354 10.85 15.88 -7.71
C LEU A 354 10.49 15.89 -9.19
N LEU A 355 11.25 15.17 -10.01
CA LEU A 355 10.94 14.97 -11.42
C LEU A 355 10.32 13.58 -11.60
N GLU A 356 9.02 13.53 -11.87
CA GLU A 356 8.30 12.30 -12.22
C GLU A 356 8.52 11.99 -13.71
N MET A 357 8.86 10.75 -14.03
CA MET A 357 9.28 10.36 -15.37
C MET A 357 8.36 9.30 -15.97
N PHE A 358 7.80 9.60 -17.13
CA PHE A 358 6.76 8.80 -17.79
C PHE A 358 7.15 8.39 -19.20
N ASP A 359 6.64 7.22 -19.61
CA ASP A 359 6.65 6.79 -21.00
C ASP A 359 5.52 7.43 -21.83
N ALA A 360 5.43 7.11 -23.12
CA ALA A 360 4.40 7.62 -24.04
C ALA A 360 2.97 7.22 -23.65
N TYR A 361 2.82 6.18 -22.83
CA TYR A 361 1.54 5.58 -22.45
C TYR A 361 1.10 6.02 -21.05
N GLY A 362 1.91 6.84 -20.36
CA GLY A 362 1.60 7.36 -19.04
C GLY A 362 2.04 6.47 -17.87
N ASN A 363 2.84 5.44 -18.11
CA ASN A 363 3.45 4.66 -17.02
C ASN A 363 4.74 5.31 -16.54
N HIS A 364 5.08 5.12 -15.27
CA HIS A 364 6.39 5.52 -14.78
C HIS A 364 7.50 4.69 -15.43
N VAL A 365 8.63 5.32 -15.76
CA VAL A 365 9.79 4.61 -16.32
C VAL A 365 10.46 3.72 -15.28
N SER A 366 11.13 2.66 -15.74
CA SER A 366 11.76 1.67 -14.88
C SER A 366 12.91 2.25 -14.04
N LYS A 367 13.03 1.76 -12.79
CA LYS A 367 14.17 2.02 -11.89
C LYS A 367 15.51 1.82 -12.61
N GLY A 368 16.45 2.71 -12.34
CA GLY A 368 17.82 2.62 -12.84
C GLY A 368 18.02 3.19 -14.25
N LEU A 369 16.96 3.67 -14.91
CA LEU A 369 17.09 4.45 -16.14
C LEU A 369 17.99 5.66 -15.88
N GLU A 370 19.06 5.81 -16.64
CA GLU A 370 19.95 6.96 -16.55
C GLU A 370 19.48 8.08 -17.47
N VAL A 371 19.36 9.27 -16.92
CA VAL A 371 18.86 10.45 -17.63
C VAL A 371 19.83 11.60 -17.42
N GLN A 372 20.11 12.37 -18.47
CA GLN A 372 21.03 13.50 -18.40
C GLN A 372 20.29 14.78 -18.08
N LEU A 373 20.75 15.49 -17.06
CA LEU A 373 20.26 16.81 -16.69
C LEU A 373 21.15 17.87 -17.31
N ASP A 374 20.54 18.84 -17.98
CA ASP A 374 21.20 20.05 -18.45
C ASP A 374 20.65 21.23 -17.66
N VAL A 375 21.56 21.96 -17.03
CA VAL A 375 21.22 23.02 -16.07
C VAL A 375 21.98 24.28 -16.45
N ASP A 376 21.25 25.39 -16.53
CA ASP A 376 21.78 26.71 -16.74
C ASP A 376 21.29 27.64 -15.62
N GLY A 377 22.18 28.43 -15.02
CA GLY A 377 21.85 29.23 -13.85
C GLY A 377 21.67 28.45 -12.54
N PHE A 378 21.87 27.12 -12.55
CA PHE A 378 21.90 26.26 -11.37
C PHE A 378 23.23 25.52 -11.24
N HIS A 379 23.63 25.26 -10.00
CA HIS A 379 24.73 24.37 -9.66
C HIS A 379 24.18 23.16 -8.90
N VAL A 380 24.47 21.95 -9.38
CA VAL A 380 24.09 20.70 -8.73
C VAL A 380 25.18 20.35 -7.72
N LEU A 381 24.86 20.37 -6.42
CA LEU A 381 25.76 19.92 -5.35
C LEU A 381 25.63 18.40 -5.22
N ASP A 382 26.71 17.65 -5.44
CA ASP A 382 26.79 16.22 -5.14
C ASP A 382 27.84 15.98 -4.06
N GLN A 383 27.62 15.01 -3.16
CA GLN A 383 28.57 14.67 -2.10
C GLN A 383 29.84 13.95 -2.64
N THR A 384 29.88 13.71 -3.95
CA THR A 384 31.02 13.14 -4.66
C THR A 384 31.08 13.79 -6.04
N ASP A 385 32.07 14.66 -6.28
CA ASP A 385 32.36 15.32 -7.58
C ASP A 385 32.68 14.35 -8.75
N GLN A 386 32.27 13.08 -8.65
CA GLN A 386 32.57 12.00 -9.59
C GLN A 386 31.34 11.49 -10.38
N ILE A 387 30.11 11.88 -10.00
CA ILE A 387 28.89 11.53 -10.75
C ILE A 387 28.52 12.76 -11.60
N GLY A 388 28.70 12.64 -12.91
CA GLY A 388 28.39 13.71 -13.86
C GLY A 388 26.89 14.08 -13.91
N PRO A 389 26.43 14.83 -14.93
CA PRO A 389 25.04 15.31 -15.05
C PRO A 389 23.97 14.20 -15.17
N LYS A 390 24.36 12.92 -15.13
CA LYS A 390 23.46 11.78 -15.26
C LYS A 390 22.91 11.37 -13.90
N ARG A 391 21.60 11.20 -13.82
CA ARG A 391 20.88 10.74 -12.64
C ARG A 391 20.08 9.49 -12.96
N LYS A 392 19.95 8.60 -11.98
CA LYS A 392 19.16 7.38 -12.09
C LYS A 392 17.77 7.59 -11.53
N VAL A 393 16.79 7.05 -12.23
CA VAL A 393 15.41 6.98 -11.75
C VAL A 393 15.31 6.00 -10.59
N ASP A 394 14.61 6.39 -9.52
CA ASP A 394 14.36 5.55 -8.36
C ASP A 394 13.28 4.49 -8.60
N ASP A 395 12.95 3.70 -7.57
CA ASP A 395 11.88 2.69 -7.63
C ASP A 395 10.50 3.30 -7.86
N ASN A 396 10.39 4.61 -7.66
CA ASN A 396 9.16 5.34 -7.83
C ASN A 396 8.99 5.98 -9.21
N GLY A 397 9.92 5.76 -10.13
CA GLY A 397 9.88 6.44 -11.42
C GLY A 397 10.25 7.91 -11.34
N CYS A 398 10.94 8.32 -10.28
CA CYS A 398 11.22 9.72 -9.98
C CYS A 398 12.73 10.01 -9.87
N ILE A 399 13.09 11.29 -10.00
CA ILE A 399 14.41 11.83 -9.65
C ILE A 399 14.23 12.98 -8.68
N ASN A 400 14.77 12.83 -7.46
CA ASN A 400 14.74 13.88 -6.45
C ASN A 400 15.94 14.83 -6.59
N LEU A 401 15.66 16.11 -6.83
CA LEU A 401 16.64 17.20 -6.92
C LEU A 401 16.53 18.18 -5.75
N GLY A 402 15.63 17.92 -4.79
CA GLY A 402 15.47 18.72 -3.58
C GLY A 402 16.76 18.71 -2.74
N GLY A 403 17.20 19.89 -2.34
CA GLY A 403 18.43 20.09 -1.59
C GLY A 403 19.72 19.93 -2.41
N LEU A 404 19.64 19.63 -3.71
CA LEU A 404 20.81 19.45 -4.58
C LEU A 404 21.01 20.63 -5.53
N LEU A 405 19.96 21.34 -5.91
CA LEU A 405 20.05 22.49 -6.81
C LEU A 405 20.28 23.79 -6.04
N LYS A 406 21.43 24.41 -6.28
CA LYS A 406 21.76 25.77 -5.83
C LYS A 406 21.58 26.76 -6.97
N VAL A 407 20.86 27.86 -6.73
CA VAL A 407 20.74 28.94 -7.71
C VAL A 407 22.07 29.69 -7.79
N ILE A 408 22.66 29.78 -8.98
CA ILE A 408 23.88 30.59 -9.24
C ILE A 408 23.61 31.75 -10.20
N ALA A 409 22.49 31.74 -10.91
CA ALA A 409 22.03 32.87 -11.69
C ALA A 409 21.82 34.11 -10.82
N GLY A 410 22.24 35.26 -11.34
CA GLY A 410 22.09 36.55 -10.68
C GLY A 410 20.65 37.07 -10.66
N PHE A 411 20.42 38.17 -9.95
CA PHE A 411 19.11 38.79 -9.86
C PHE A 411 18.58 39.19 -11.25
N GLY A 412 17.30 38.95 -11.51
CA GLY A 412 16.67 39.25 -12.79
C GLY A 412 17.13 38.42 -13.99
N SER A 413 18.05 37.48 -13.80
CA SER A 413 18.46 36.52 -14.83
C SER A 413 17.45 35.37 -14.95
N LYS A 414 17.56 34.60 -16.03
CA LYS A 414 16.82 33.34 -16.19
C LYS A 414 17.72 32.18 -15.78
N ALA A 415 17.11 31.16 -15.19
CA ALA A 415 17.72 29.86 -14.96
C ALA A 415 16.87 28.81 -15.67
N SER A 416 17.50 27.74 -16.17
CA SER A 416 16.79 26.66 -16.86
C SER A 416 17.24 25.29 -16.38
N LEU A 417 16.28 24.37 -16.33
CA LEU A 417 16.47 22.96 -16.03
C LEU A 417 15.85 22.16 -17.17
N SER A 418 16.67 21.34 -17.81
CA SER A 418 16.26 20.48 -18.92
C SER A 418 16.64 19.03 -18.66
N VAL A 419 15.81 18.11 -19.15
CA VAL A 419 16.05 16.67 -19.07
C VAL A 419 16.21 16.14 -20.49
N LEU A 420 17.34 15.48 -20.75
CA LEU A 420 17.66 14.88 -22.04
C LEU A 420 17.47 13.37 -22.00
N SER A 421 16.78 12.86 -23.02
CA SER A 421 16.69 11.43 -23.35
C SER A 421 17.44 11.21 -24.65
N GLY A 422 18.66 10.65 -24.57
CA GLY A 422 19.55 10.54 -25.73
C GLY A 422 20.05 11.90 -26.22
N ARG A 423 19.53 12.38 -27.36
CA ARG A 423 19.85 13.71 -27.94
C ARG A 423 18.68 14.69 -27.90
N GLU A 424 17.52 14.27 -27.43
CA GLU A 424 16.30 15.08 -27.43
C GLU A 424 16.02 15.63 -26.03
N VAL A 425 15.57 16.88 -25.97
CA VAL A 425 15.12 17.52 -24.74
C VAL A 425 13.66 17.13 -24.51
N VAL A 426 13.41 16.28 -23.52
CA VAL A 426 12.07 15.76 -23.20
C VAL A 426 11.33 16.67 -22.23
N PHE A 427 12.08 17.48 -21.47
CA PHE A 427 11.53 18.46 -20.56
C PHE A 427 12.44 19.67 -20.48
N LYS A 428 11.83 20.85 -20.45
CA LYS A 428 12.51 22.12 -20.24
C LYS A 428 11.65 23.00 -19.35
N GLN A 429 12.23 23.48 -18.26
CA GLN A 429 11.63 24.47 -17.38
C GLN A 429 12.55 25.69 -17.33
N GLU A 430 12.02 26.84 -17.69
CA GLU A 430 12.68 28.13 -17.47
C GLU A 430 12.08 28.82 -16.25
N LEU A 431 12.94 29.43 -15.44
CA LEU A 431 12.59 30.08 -14.19
C LEU A 431 13.23 31.46 -14.16
N GLN A 432 12.43 32.44 -13.78
CA GLN A 432 12.88 33.82 -13.64
C GLN A 432 13.38 34.01 -12.20
N ILE A 433 14.65 34.39 -12.06
CA ILE A 433 15.17 34.79 -10.75
C ILE A 433 14.57 36.16 -10.40
N GLU A 434 14.20 36.29 -9.12
CA GLU A 434 13.67 37.52 -8.56
C GLU A 434 14.50 38.74 -8.96
N LYS A 435 13.83 39.83 -9.33
CA LYS A 435 14.51 41.08 -9.66
C LYS A 435 14.81 41.84 -8.39
N ARG A 436 16.02 42.40 -8.34
CA ARG A 436 16.45 43.38 -7.36
C ARG A 436 17.04 44.57 -8.10
N GLU A 437 16.86 45.75 -7.54
CA GLU A 437 17.38 46.99 -8.10
C GLU A 437 18.17 47.75 -7.03
N LEU A 438 19.33 48.28 -7.41
CA LEU A 438 20.10 49.19 -6.57
C LEU A 438 19.66 50.63 -6.90
N ARG A 439 19.15 51.35 -5.90
CA ARG A 439 18.73 52.75 -6.08
C ARG A 439 19.27 53.66 -4.97
N ILE A 440 19.18 54.98 -5.20
CA ILE A 440 19.56 55.99 -4.21
C ILE A 440 18.31 56.43 -3.47
N ALA A 441 18.33 56.33 -2.13
CA ALA A 441 17.26 56.78 -1.26
C ALA A 441 17.40 58.26 -0.86
N SER A 442 18.63 58.79 -0.87
CA SER A 442 18.93 60.19 -0.54
C SER A 442 18.73 61.11 -1.75
N ARG A 443 18.57 62.43 -1.51
CA ARG A 443 18.60 63.41 -2.60
C ARG A 443 20.02 63.57 -3.10
N VAL A 444 20.23 63.41 -4.41
CA VAL A 444 21.48 63.76 -5.08
C VAL A 444 21.33 65.18 -5.63
N PRO A 445 22.16 66.15 -5.23
CA PRO A 445 22.12 67.49 -5.80
C PRO A 445 22.44 67.46 -7.31
N GLU A 446 21.70 68.22 -8.12
CA GLU A 446 21.97 68.33 -9.56
C GLU A 446 23.28 69.09 -9.85
N PHE A 447 23.64 70.01 -8.94
CA PHE A 447 24.83 70.85 -9.02
C PHE A 447 25.63 70.76 -7.73
N CYS A 448 26.94 70.57 -7.84
CA CYS A 448 27.88 70.55 -6.72
C CYS A 448 29.07 71.47 -6.97
N THR A 449 29.67 71.95 -5.89
CA THR A 449 30.84 72.83 -5.96
C THR A 449 32.10 72.02 -6.29
N ALA A 450 32.96 72.53 -7.17
CA ALA A 450 34.21 71.89 -7.54
C ALA A 450 35.14 71.73 -6.32
N GLY A 451 35.69 70.53 -6.15
CA GLY A 451 36.59 70.19 -5.04
C GLY A 451 35.92 69.92 -3.69
N THR A 452 34.58 69.84 -3.61
CA THR A 452 33.86 69.41 -2.39
C THR A 452 33.54 67.91 -2.41
N GLU A 453 32.84 67.42 -1.40
CA GLU A 453 32.42 66.01 -1.30
C GLU A 453 30.89 65.88 -1.38
N LEU A 454 30.41 64.81 -2.01
CA LEU A 454 29.02 64.39 -1.92
C LEU A 454 28.84 63.61 -0.62
N GLU A 455 28.17 64.23 0.35
CA GLU A 455 28.02 63.67 1.68
C GLU A 455 26.76 62.82 1.84
N ASN A 456 26.87 61.76 2.65
CA ASN A 456 25.76 60.95 3.15
C ASN A 456 24.82 60.39 2.06
N ILE A 457 25.38 59.89 0.96
CA ILE A 457 24.60 59.23 -0.09
C ILE A 457 24.16 57.85 0.40
N ILE A 458 22.85 57.60 0.41
CA ILE A 458 22.26 56.35 0.89
C ILE A 458 21.82 55.52 -0.32
N PHE A 459 22.43 54.36 -0.49
CA PHE A 459 22.03 53.34 -1.45
C PHE A 459 21.13 52.32 -0.76
N GLU A 460 20.09 51.88 -1.44
CA GLU A 460 19.24 50.77 -0.99
C GLU A 460 18.98 49.79 -2.12
N ILE A 461 18.91 48.50 -1.77
CA ILE A 461 18.53 47.43 -2.68
C ILE A 461 17.06 47.13 -2.45
N VAL A 462 16.26 47.18 -3.52
CA VAL A 462 14.82 46.98 -3.44
C VAL A 462 14.37 45.80 -4.30
N ASN A 463 13.27 45.17 -3.88
CA ASN A 463 12.56 44.17 -4.67
C ASN A 463 11.72 44.82 -5.78
N SER A 464 11.10 43.98 -6.60
CA SER A 464 10.19 44.42 -7.69
C SER A 464 8.98 45.20 -7.18
N GLU A 465 8.60 45.04 -5.91
CA GLU A 465 7.55 45.81 -5.25
C GLU A 465 8.02 47.16 -4.69
N GLY A 466 9.34 47.44 -4.73
CA GLY A 466 9.96 48.68 -4.24
C GLY A 466 10.27 48.71 -2.74
N ASP A 467 10.08 47.59 -2.04
CA ASP A 467 10.45 47.40 -0.64
C ASP A 467 11.95 47.05 -0.52
N VAL A 468 12.60 47.53 0.55
CA VAL A 468 14.02 47.28 0.80
C VAL A 468 14.25 45.80 1.13
N ASP A 469 15.23 45.18 0.47
CA ASP A 469 15.62 43.80 0.75
C ASP A 469 16.58 43.74 1.94
N GLU A 470 16.01 43.53 3.13
CA GLU A 470 16.76 43.44 4.37
C GLU A 470 17.65 42.17 4.46
N THR A 471 17.50 41.19 3.55
CA THR A 471 18.32 39.96 3.54
C THR A 471 19.75 40.21 3.08
N ILE A 472 20.01 41.31 2.36
CA ILE A 472 21.35 41.74 1.97
C ILE A 472 21.95 42.53 3.15
N HIS A 473 22.61 41.80 4.04
CA HIS A 473 23.24 42.33 5.24
C HIS A 473 24.62 41.71 5.40
N ASP A 474 25.57 42.53 5.86
CA ASP A 474 26.91 42.10 6.16
C ASP A 474 26.98 41.42 7.54
N GLU A 475 26.89 40.09 7.57
CA GLU A 475 27.14 39.30 8.79
C GLU A 475 28.58 38.74 8.77
N ASP A 476 29.44 39.24 9.67
CA ASP A 476 30.87 38.89 9.81
C ASP A 476 31.19 37.39 10.02
N LYS A 477 30.21 36.49 10.03
CA LYS A 477 30.35 35.10 10.49
C LYS A 477 30.93 34.11 9.47
N TYR A 478 30.97 34.43 8.17
CA TYR A 478 31.34 33.46 7.12
C TYR A 478 32.34 33.98 6.06
N GLY A 479 32.97 35.14 6.28
CA GLY A 479 34.06 35.64 5.41
C GLY A 479 33.64 36.11 4.01
N GLN A 480 32.34 36.26 3.72
CA GLN A 480 31.83 36.79 2.45
C GLN A 480 30.95 38.02 2.71
N SER A 481 31.54 39.22 2.60
CA SER A 481 30.86 40.48 2.96
C SER A 481 30.04 41.10 1.84
N HIS A 482 28.87 41.64 2.19
CA HIS A 482 28.02 42.41 1.29
C HIS A 482 28.46 43.87 1.30
N THR A 483 29.21 44.28 0.26
CA THR A 483 29.77 45.64 0.18
C THR A 483 29.41 46.35 -1.12
N LEU A 484 29.27 47.66 -1.06
CA LEU A 484 29.15 48.57 -2.18
C LEU A 484 30.55 49.07 -2.54
N THR A 485 30.90 48.98 -3.82
CA THR A 485 32.14 49.53 -4.38
C THR A 485 31.79 50.70 -5.28
N ILE A 486 32.48 51.83 -5.08
CA ILE A 486 32.35 53.00 -5.94
C ILE A 486 33.57 53.08 -6.86
N LYS A 487 33.32 53.19 -8.16
CA LYS A 487 34.36 53.36 -9.18
C LYS A 487 34.13 54.67 -9.93
N SER A 488 35.20 55.42 -10.15
CA SER A 488 35.20 56.62 -11.00
C SER A 488 36.57 56.79 -11.64
N GLU A 489 36.63 57.39 -12.83
CA GLU A 489 37.87 57.64 -13.56
C GLU A 489 38.82 58.59 -12.83
N SER A 490 38.31 59.41 -11.89
CA SER A 490 39.13 60.33 -11.10
C SER A 490 39.59 59.78 -9.74
N LEU A 491 39.17 58.56 -9.37
CA LEU A 491 39.59 57.87 -8.15
C LEU A 491 40.68 56.84 -8.54
N ASN A 492 41.90 56.99 -8.01
CA ASN A 492 43.00 56.06 -8.30
C ASN A 492 42.59 54.61 -7.98
N THR A 493 42.75 53.72 -8.94
CA THR A 493 42.24 52.34 -8.99
C THR A 493 42.82 51.36 -7.95
N GLU A 494 43.71 51.80 -7.06
CA GLU A 494 44.34 50.93 -6.05
C GLU A 494 43.60 50.86 -4.71
N ASP A 495 42.73 51.84 -4.39
CA ASP A 495 41.97 51.89 -3.13
C ASP A 495 40.48 52.14 -3.35
N SER A 496 39.76 51.22 -4.02
CA SER A 496 38.30 51.30 -4.06
C SER A 496 37.74 51.04 -2.66
N ILE A 497 37.39 52.10 -1.94
CA ILE A 497 36.79 52.01 -0.61
C ILE A 497 35.48 51.21 -0.72
N ARG A 498 35.35 50.20 0.14
CA ARG A 498 34.17 49.33 0.21
C ARG A 498 33.31 49.74 1.38
N TYR A 499 32.02 49.93 1.14
CA TYR A 499 31.04 50.30 2.17
C TYR A 499 30.12 49.12 2.45
N THR A 500 29.86 48.78 3.70
CA THR A 500 29.06 47.59 4.04
C THR A 500 27.56 47.85 3.93
N PHE A 501 26.80 46.85 3.48
CA PHE A 501 25.35 46.88 3.50
C PHE A 501 24.82 46.43 4.87
N LYS A 502 23.95 47.24 5.46
CA LYS A 502 23.20 46.95 6.68
C LYS A 502 21.71 46.91 6.35
N HIS A 503 21.14 45.72 6.35
CA HIS A 503 19.71 45.48 6.11
C HIS A 503 19.24 46.10 4.78
N GLY A 504 19.96 45.80 3.70
CA GLY A 504 19.65 46.28 2.36
C GLY A 504 20.05 47.73 2.08
N ARG A 505 20.64 48.44 3.05
CA ARG A 505 21.06 49.84 2.92
C ARG A 505 22.54 50.04 3.12
N CYS A 506 23.14 50.94 2.35
CA CYS A 506 24.53 51.31 2.47
C CYS A 506 24.65 52.84 2.46
N THR A 507 25.27 53.40 3.50
CA THR A 507 25.51 54.85 3.59
C THR A 507 26.96 55.13 3.24
N VAL A 508 27.15 55.96 2.22
CA VAL A 508 28.46 56.44 1.79
C VAL A 508 28.66 57.83 2.40
N PRO A 509 29.60 58.00 3.34
CA PRO A 509 29.75 59.22 4.11
C PRO A 509 30.21 60.40 3.25
N ALA A 510 31.13 60.17 2.31
CA ALA A 510 31.68 61.20 1.43
C ALA A 510 32.19 60.57 0.13
N ILE A 511 31.88 61.20 -1.01
CA ILE A 511 32.47 60.90 -2.33
C ILE A 511 33.14 62.18 -2.85
N PRO A 512 34.46 62.21 -3.02
CA PRO A 512 35.16 63.43 -3.43
C PRO A 512 34.84 63.78 -4.89
N LEU A 513 34.57 65.06 -5.14
CA LEU A 513 34.30 65.59 -6.47
C LEU A 513 35.57 66.17 -7.13
N PRO A 514 35.69 66.09 -8.46
CA PRO A 514 36.83 66.64 -9.18
C PRO A 514 36.91 68.17 -9.02
N GLN A 515 38.13 68.70 -9.07
CA GLN A 515 38.40 70.16 -9.03
C GLN A 515 38.09 70.86 -10.35
N LYS A 516 37.86 70.12 -11.43
CA LYS A 516 37.55 70.66 -12.76
C LYS A 516 36.04 70.72 -12.95
N ASN A 517 35.55 71.82 -13.52
CA ASN A 517 34.16 71.95 -13.92
C ASN A 517 33.82 70.92 -15.01
N GLY A 518 32.66 70.29 -14.88
CA GLY A 518 32.21 69.26 -15.83
C GLY A 518 31.22 68.27 -15.22
N MET A 519 30.82 67.30 -16.03
CA MET A 519 30.00 66.18 -15.56
C MET A 519 30.89 65.16 -14.87
N PHE A 520 30.60 64.88 -13.61
CA PHE A 520 31.24 63.81 -12.85
C PHE A 520 30.36 62.56 -12.89
N CYS A 521 30.93 61.45 -13.35
CA CYS A 521 30.26 60.16 -13.38
C CYS A 521 30.96 59.18 -12.44
N PHE A 522 30.18 58.44 -11.68
CA PHE A 522 30.68 57.33 -10.87
C PHE A 522 29.67 56.17 -10.88
N GLU A 523 30.21 54.96 -10.76
CA GLU A 523 29.43 53.73 -10.74
C GLU A 523 29.47 53.12 -9.34
N ALA A 524 28.30 52.85 -8.79
CA ALA A 524 28.13 52.12 -7.55
C ALA A 524 27.73 50.68 -7.89
N SER A 525 28.49 49.69 -7.41
CA SER A 525 28.27 48.27 -7.74
C SER A 525 28.36 47.39 -6.49
N HIS A 526 27.50 46.36 -6.41
CA HIS A 526 27.51 45.42 -5.30
C HIS A 526 28.58 44.33 -5.48
N SER A 527 29.35 44.03 -4.43
CA SER A 527 30.52 43.14 -4.47
C SER A 527 30.23 41.71 -4.94
N ARG A 528 29.08 41.14 -4.56
CA ARG A 528 28.67 39.76 -4.87
C ARG A 528 27.69 39.63 -6.05
N HIS A 529 27.11 40.74 -6.46
CA HIS A 529 26.03 40.79 -7.44
C HIS A 529 26.34 41.92 -8.42
N PRO A 530 27.27 41.73 -9.37
CA PRO A 530 27.69 42.77 -10.30
C PRO A 530 26.54 43.34 -11.14
N GLU A 531 25.47 42.57 -11.32
CA GLU A 531 24.23 42.99 -11.96
C GLU A 531 23.49 44.09 -11.18
N LEU A 532 23.75 44.21 -9.87
CA LEU A 532 23.27 45.32 -9.04
C LEU A 532 24.28 46.46 -9.07
N ASN A 533 24.16 47.26 -10.12
CA ASN A 533 24.95 48.47 -10.30
C ASN A 533 24.05 49.67 -10.64
N LEU A 534 24.58 50.86 -10.40
CA LEU A 534 23.94 52.12 -10.73
C LEU A 534 25.03 53.11 -11.17
N SER A 535 24.84 53.73 -12.33
CA SER A 535 25.68 54.83 -12.79
C SER A 535 25.02 56.16 -12.43
N ILE A 536 25.77 57.03 -11.75
CA ILE A 536 25.29 58.33 -11.28
C ILE A 536 26.10 59.42 -11.99
N GLN A 537 25.40 60.48 -12.37
CA GLN A 537 25.99 61.63 -13.03
C GLN A 537 25.60 62.93 -12.29
N VAL A 538 26.59 63.76 -11.98
CA VAL A 538 26.43 65.01 -11.21
C VAL A 538 27.18 66.14 -11.92
N SER A 539 26.61 67.35 -11.98
CA SER A 539 27.29 68.52 -12.57
C SER A 539 28.12 69.25 -11.51
N VAL A 540 29.40 69.48 -11.80
CA VAL A 540 30.34 70.16 -10.89
C VAL A 540 30.68 71.58 -11.40
N GLN A 541 30.52 72.60 -10.54
CA GLN A 541 30.66 74.04 -10.86
C GLN A 541 31.55 74.79 -9.85
N ALA A 542 32.22 75.86 -10.25
CA ALA A 542 33.07 76.65 -9.37
C ALA A 542 32.28 77.57 -8.40
N PRO A 543 32.77 77.80 -7.15
CA PRO A 543 32.06 78.63 -6.16
C PRO A 543 32.02 80.12 -6.55
N LYS A 544 30.88 80.78 -6.31
CA LYS A 544 30.73 82.26 -6.40
C LYS A 544 30.83 82.88 -5.00
N VAL A 545 31.59 83.95 -4.83
CA VAL A 545 31.88 84.63 -3.54
C VAL A 545 31.19 86.01 -3.50
N GLU A 546 30.48 86.34 -2.42
CA GLU A 546 30.00 87.71 -2.09
C GLU A 546 30.30 88.03 -0.60
N TYR A 547 30.64 89.30 -0.31
CA TYR A 547 31.20 89.85 0.95
C TYR A 547 30.14 90.48 1.89
N ASP A 548 30.39 90.41 3.21
CA ASP A 548 29.64 91.03 4.34
C ASP A 548 30.08 92.47 4.68
N ASP A 549 29.21 93.29 5.29
CA ASP A 549 29.58 94.42 6.18
C ASP A 549 28.51 94.81 7.25
N ILE A 550 28.84 94.55 8.53
CA ILE A 550 28.79 95.33 9.79
C ILE A 550 27.62 96.32 10.14
N GLN A 551 27.01 96.16 11.34
CA GLN A 551 26.92 97.07 12.53
C GLN A 551 25.58 97.05 13.33
N SER A 552 25.66 97.03 14.67
CA SER A 552 24.58 97.26 15.65
C SER A 552 24.76 98.63 16.35
N PRO A 553 23.71 99.27 16.95
CA PRO A 553 23.44 99.11 18.39
C PRO A 553 21.95 99.30 18.83
N SER A 554 21.66 99.03 20.11
CA SER A 554 20.34 98.98 20.78
C SER A 554 19.90 100.28 21.51
N ILE A 555 18.57 100.57 21.57
CA ILE A 555 17.69 100.72 22.77
C ILE A 555 16.41 101.58 22.46
N ASP A 556 15.27 100.88 22.56
CA ASP A 556 13.94 101.19 23.14
C ASP A 556 13.06 102.39 22.70
N GLY A 557 11.78 102.09 22.44
CA GLY A 557 10.69 103.06 22.24
C GLY A 557 9.58 102.63 21.25
N ASN A 558 8.42 102.25 21.81
CA ASN A 558 7.07 102.20 21.20
C ASN A 558 6.70 101.11 20.16
N VAL A 559 5.92 100.14 20.66
CA VAL A 559 4.68 99.55 20.10
C VAL A 559 4.24 100.08 18.71
N LEU A 560 4.40 99.25 17.66
CA LEU A 560 3.32 98.68 16.81
C LEU A 560 3.91 97.94 15.58
N LEU A 561 3.26 96.81 15.26
CA LEU A 561 3.26 96.03 14.00
C LEU A 561 4.39 95.01 13.76
N LEU A 562 4.20 93.83 14.33
CA LEU A 562 4.69 92.57 13.76
C LEU A 562 3.94 92.29 12.46
N GLN A 563 4.68 92.16 11.35
CA GLN A 563 4.19 91.61 10.09
C GLN A 563 4.86 90.26 9.88
N ASP A 564 4.29 89.19 10.45
CA ASP A 564 4.69 87.81 10.23
C ASP A 564 4.07 87.28 8.93
N SER A 565 4.91 87.07 7.91
CA SER A 565 4.50 86.46 6.64
C SER A 565 5.24 85.14 6.33
N SER A 566 5.77 84.44 7.33
CA SER A 566 6.52 83.17 7.14
C SER A 566 5.83 81.91 7.69
N SER A 567 4.73 82.02 8.44
CA SER A 567 4.03 80.88 9.08
C SER A 567 3.13 80.06 8.13
N LEU A 568 2.65 80.62 7.03
CA LEU A 568 1.66 79.95 6.16
C LEU A 568 2.23 78.77 5.36
N LYS A 569 3.48 78.88 4.86
CA LYS A 569 4.13 77.83 4.05
C LYS A 569 4.50 76.59 4.89
N GLN A 570 4.70 76.75 6.18
CA GLN A 570 5.01 75.66 7.10
C GLN A 570 3.75 74.87 7.48
N VAL A 571 2.61 75.57 7.67
CA VAL A 571 1.31 74.95 7.93
C VAL A 571 0.79 74.19 6.70
N GLU A 572 0.93 74.74 5.48
CA GLU A 572 0.60 74.02 4.23
C GLU A 572 1.38 72.71 4.08
N LYS A 573 2.68 72.72 4.40
CA LYS A 573 3.55 71.55 4.27
C LYS A 573 3.19 70.44 5.28
N VAL A 574 2.78 70.83 6.49
CA VAL A 574 2.25 69.89 7.51
C VAL A 574 0.90 69.32 7.06
N MET A 575 0.00 70.15 6.51
CA MET A 575 -1.30 69.73 6.00
C MET A 575 -1.18 68.71 4.85
N VAL A 576 -0.29 68.96 3.89
CA VAL A 576 -0.03 68.03 2.78
C VAL A 576 0.51 66.68 3.29
N SER A 577 1.37 66.69 4.32
CA SER A 577 1.86 65.45 4.93
C SER A 577 0.77 64.67 5.68
N MET A 578 -0.18 65.38 6.30
CA MET A 578 -1.31 64.78 7.02
C MET A 578 -2.32 64.15 6.05
N ILE A 579 -2.69 64.86 4.97
CA ILE A 579 -3.57 64.34 3.92
C ILE A 579 -2.94 63.10 3.23
N ASN A 580 -1.62 63.10 3.05
CA ASN A 580 -0.93 61.96 2.46
C ASN A 580 -0.90 60.74 3.40
N ASN A 581 -0.80 60.97 4.72
CA ASN A 581 -0.89 59.92 5.73
C ASN A 581 -2.31 59.36 5.87
N GLU A 582 -3.34 60.21 5.77
CA GLU A 582 -4.75 59.83 5.75
C GLU A 582 -5.03 58.88 4.58
N LYS A 583 -4.72 59.30 3.34
CA LYS A 583 -4.85 58.48 2.14
C LYS A 583 -4.11 57.15 2.26
N LYS A 584 -2.87 57.17 2.77
CA LYS A 584 -2.06 55.95 2.94
C LYS A 584 -2.65 54.98 3.97
N LEU A 585 -3.36 55.47 4.98
CA LEU A 585 -4.03 54.62 5.97
C LEU A 585 -5.35 54.08 5.41
N GLU A 586 -6.09 54.92 4.70
CA GLU A 586 -7.34 54.59 3.99
C GLU A 586 -7.10 53.51 2.93
N ASP A 587 -6.10 53.68 2.05
CA ASP A 587 -5.71 52.70 1.02
C ASP A 587 -5.38 51.34 1.63
N LYS A 588 -4.71 51.33 2.79
CA LYS A 588 -4.38 50.09 3.51
C LYS A 588 -5.61 49.42 4.11
N ILE A 589 -6.60 50.19 4.56
CA ILE A 589 -7.87 49.66 5.06
C ILE A 589 -8.67 49.06 3.90
N ILE A 590 -8.72 49.75 2.75
CA ILE A 590 -9.36 49.27 1.52
C ILE A 590 -8.70 47.98 1.04
N GLN A 591 -7.36 47.92 1.01
CA GLN A 591 -6.62 46.72 0.61
C GLN A 591 -6.89 45.52 1.53
N ILE A 592 -6.97 45.74 2.84
CA ILE A 592 -7.34 44.69 3.79
C ILE A 592 -8.80 44.27 3.61
N GLY A 593 -9.71 45.22 3.37
CA GLY A 593 -11.11 44.97 3.07
C GLY A 593 -11.30 44.10 1.82
N TYR A 594 -10.58 44.41 0.74
CA TYR A 594 -10.57 43.60 -0.48
C TYR A 594 -10.08 42.17 -0.22
N ARG A 595 -9.02 42.02 0.57
CA ARG A 595 -8.49 40.71 0.96
C ARG A 595 -9.48 39.90 1.80
N ILE A 596 -10.21 40.54 2.71
CA ILE A 596 -11.28 39.90 3.50
C ILE A 596 -12.41 39.43 2.57
N GLY A 597 -12.92 40.31 1.71
CA GLY A 597 -14.00 39.96 0.78
C GLY A 597 -13.62 38.82 -0.18
N ASN A 598 -12.37 38.78 -0.65
CA ASN A 598 -11.89 37.67 -1.47
C ASN A 598 -11.82 36.36 -0.67
N LEU A 599 -11.34 36.40 0.59
CA LEU A 599 -11.32 35.23 1.47
C LEU A 599 -12.73 34.72 1.78
N GLU A 600 -13.70 35.60 2.01
CA GLU A 600 -15.10 35.23 2.26
C GLU A 600 -15.74 34.57 1.04
N LYS A 601 -15.48 35.09 -0.16
CA LYS A 601 -15.96 34.50 -1.42
C LYS A 601 -15.37 33.11 -1.65
N GLN A 602 -14.07 32.94 -1.39
CA GLN A 602 -13.42 31.62 -1.48
C GLN A 602 -13.95 30.66 -0.41
N LEU A 603 -14.14 31.12 0.83
CA LEU A 603 -14.70 30.32 1.92
C LEU A 603 -16.09 29.80 1.54
N ASN A 604 -16.97 30.68 1.03
CA ASN A 604 -18.30 30.29 0.58
C ASN A 604 -18.26 29.26 -0.56
N THR A 605 -17.31 29.40 -1.49
CA THR A 605 -17.13 28.45 -2.60
C THR A 605 -16.69 27.08 -2.08
N HIS A 606 -15.74 27.03 -1.15
CA HIS A 606 -15.28 25.79 -0.53
C HIS A 606 -16.33 25.15 0.38
N THR A 607 -17.11 25.94 1.13
CA THR A 607 -18.21 25.42 1.95
C THR A 607 -19.30 24.80 1.09
N LYS A 608 -19.68 25.45 -0.01
CA LYS A 608 -20.64 24.87 -0.97
C LYS A 608 -20.13 23.56 -1.58
N ARG A 609 -18.84 23.53 -1.98
CA ARG A 609 -18.24 22.30 -2.51
C ARG A 609 -18.19 21.18 -1.46
N LYS A 610 -17.97 21.53 -0.19
CA LYS A 610 -18.02 20.59 0.93
C LYS A 610 -19.42 19.95 1.05
N GLU A 611 -20.47 20.77 1.03
CA GLU A 611 -21.86 20.29 1.09
C GLU A 611 -22.21 19.38 -0.09
N GLU A 612 -21.74 19.72 -1.31
CA GLU A 612 -21.91 18.87 -2.50
C GLU A 612 -21.24 17.50 -2.32
N VAL A 613 -19.99 17.46 -1.85
CA VAL A 613 -19.25 16.21 -1.63
C VAL A 613 -19.85 15.37 -0.48
N GLU A 614 -20.32 16.00 0.59
CA GLU A 614 -21.03 15.31 1.69
C GLU A 614 -22.36 14.71 1.21
N GLN A 615 -23.09 15.41 0.35
CA GLN A 615 -24.33 14.91 -0.25
C GLN A 615 -24.07 13.76 -1.22
N ASP A 616 -23.03 13.86 -2.05
CA ASP A 616 -22.58 12.77 -2.93
C ASP A 616 -22.18 11.53 -2.12
N LEU A 617 -21.44 11.71 -1.03
CA LEU A 617 -21.01 10.64 -0.14
C LEU A 617 -22.20 9.94 0.52
N PHE A 618 -23.21 10.71 0.96
CA PHE A 618 -24.45 10.16 1.52
C PHE A 618 -25.21 9.30 0.50
N GLN A 619 -25.29 9.75 -0.75
CA GLN A 619 -25.96 8.99 -1.83
C GLN A 619 -25.17 7.73 -2.21
N LEU A 620 -23.83 7.83 -2.29
CA LEU A 620 -22.96 6.69 -2.57
C LEU A 620 -23.01 5.65 -1.44
N GLN A 621 -23.00 6.09 -0.17
CA GLN A 621 -23.15 5.21 0.99
C GLN A 621 -24.54 4.56 1.07
N ALA A 622 -25.59 5.25 0.63
CA ALA A 622 -26.94 4.67 0.52
C ALA A 622 -27.08 3.66 -0.63
N SER A 623 -26.18 3.72 -1.63
CA SER A 623 -26.16 2.78 -2.77
C SER A 623 -25.39 1.48 -2.49
N VAL A 624 -24.59 1.45 -1.42
CA VAL A 624 -23.89 0.26 -0.95
C VAL A 624 -24.83 -0.53 -0.03
N ASN A 625 -25.13 -1.78 -0.40
CA ASN A 625 -25.80 -2.72 0.50
C ASN A 625 -24.90 -2.88 1.76
N PRO A 626 -25.41 -2.81 3.01
CA PRO A 626 -24.61 -2.66 4.24
C PRO A 626 -23.72 -3.86 4.61
N ASN A 627 -23.50 -4.80 3.69
CA ASN A 627 -22.75 -6.03 3.86
C ASN A 627 -21.41 -5.96 3.10
N TYR A 628 -20.64 -4.88 3.27
CA TYR A 628 -19.23 -4.89 2.88
C TYR A 628 -18.43 -5.57 4.00
N PHE A 629 -17.90 -6.75 3.72
CA PHE A 629 -17.06 -7.50 4.65
C PHE A 629 -15.65 -7.61 4.06
N PRO A 630 -14.60 -7.20 4.81
CA PRO A 630 -13.24 -7.26 4.30
C PRO A 630 -12.83 -8.70 4.02
N THR A 631 -12.13 -8.90 2.90
CA THR A 631 -11.54 -10.19 2.56
C THR A 631 -10.41 -10.55 3.53
N LYS A 632 -10.04 -11.84 3.59
CA LYS A 632 -8.98 -12.34 4.46
C LYS A 632 -7.65 -11.63 4.20
N GLU A 633 -7.33 -11.38 2.93
CA GLU A 633 -6.12 -10.69 2.48
C GLU A 633 -6.13 -9.20 2.85
N GLU A 634 -7.28 -8.53 2.74
CA GLU A 634 -7.45 -7.15 3.20
C GLU A 634 -7.24 -7.04 4.71
N LEU A 635 -7.76 -7.99 5.48
CA LEU A 635 -7.58 -8.04 6.93
C LEU A 635 -6.11 -8.27 7.32
N ILE A 636 -5.40 -9.15 6.62
CA ILE A 636 -3.96 -9.38 6.85
C ILE A 636 -3.15 -8.13 6.51
N ASN A 637 -3.37 -7.52 5.34
CA ASN A 637 -2.66 -6.29 4.95
C ASN A 637 -2.96 -5.15 5.92
N TRP A 638 -4.16 -5.11 6.49
CA TRP A 638 -4.54 -4.13 7.50
C TRP A 638 -3.85 -4.37 8.85
N ILE A 639 -3.79 -5.62 9.34
CA ILE A 639 -3.02 -5.96 10.54
C ILE A 639 -1.53 -5.63 10.33
N GLU A 640 -0.98 -5.92 9.13
CA GLU A 640 0.40 -5.56 8.78
C GLU A 640 0.65 -4.04 8.77
N SER A 641 -0.37 -3.22 8.49
CA SER A 641 -0.27 -1.75 8.54
C SER A 641 -0.16 -1.19 9.98
N MET A 642 -0.47 -2.01 10.99
CA MET A 642 -0.36 -1.65 12.40
C MET A 642 1.07 -1.85 12.91
N ASN A 643 2.02 -1.07 12.38
CA ASN A 643 3.48 -1.22 12.62
C ASN A 643 3.92 -1.17 14.09
N HIS A 644 3.00 -0.87 15.02
CA HIS A 644 3.22 -0.80 16.47
C HIS A 644 2.71 -2.03 17.24
N SER A 645 2.08 -3.01 16.58
CA SER A 645 1.44 -4.17 17.21
C SER A 645 2.26 -5.45 17.06
N ALA A 646 2.30 -6.27 18.11
CA ALA A 646 2.92 -7.61 18.10
C ALA A 646 2.30 -8.52 17.03
N ALA A 647 0.99 -8.37 16.76
CA ALA A 647 0.27 -9.11 15.73
C ALA A 647 0.81 -8.80 14.31
N ALA A 648 1.11 -7.52 14.04
CA ALA A 648 1.68 -7.07 12.76
C ALA A 648 3.08 -7.65 12.52
N VAL A 649 3.90 -7.69 13.56
CA VAL A 649 5.26 -8.26 13.52
C VAL A 649 5.20 -9.77 13.25
N LEU A 650 4.26 -10.50 13.87
CA LEU A 650 4.09 -11.93 13.64
C LEU A 650 3.50 -12.24 12.26
N CYS A 651 2.51 -11.48 11.79
CA CYS A 651 1.97 -11.60 10.43
C CYS A 651 3.08 -11.43 9.38
N SER A 652 3.90 -10.38 9.52
CA SER A 652 5.03 -10.15 8.61
C SER A 652 6.14 -11.22 8.74
N LEU A 653 6.34 -11.83 9.92
CA LEU A 653 7.28 -12.98 10.09
C LEU A 653 6.77 -14.20 9.32
N SER A 654 5.48 -14.52 9.46
CA SER A 654 4.89 -15.71 8.82
C SER A 654 4.99 -15.71 7.29
N ARG A 655 5.04 -14.53 6.65
CA ARG A 655 5.10 -14.35 5.19
C ARG A 655 6.51 -14.50 4.59
N GLU A 656 7.56 -14.18 5.33
CA GLU A 656 8.96 -14.27 4.87
C GLU A 656 9.51 -15.71 4.91
N PHE A 657 9.12 -16.52 5.90
CA PHE A 657 9.58 -17.91 6.04
C PHE A 657 8.95 -18.87 5.03
N SER A 658 7.95 -18.44 4.25
CA SER A 658 7.45 -19.20 3.09
C SER A 658 8.48 -19.35 1.96
N PHE A 659 9.63 -18.66 2.05
CA PHE A 659 10.68 -18.63 1.01
C PHE A 659 12.08 -19.15 1.43
N GLN A 660 12.29 -19.68 2.65
CA GLN A 660 13.59 -20.23 3.08
C GLN A 660 13.49 -21.66 3.65
N GLU A 661 14.39 -22.56 3.22
CA GLU A 661 14.43 -24.00 3.51
C GLU A 661 14.93 -24.41 4.91
N GLN A 662 14.94 -23.53 5.92
CA GLN A 662 15.33 -23.93 7.29
C GLN A 662 14.22 -23.63 8.31
N PRO A 663 13.71 -24.64 9.05
CA PRO A 663 12.67 -24.45 10.05
C PRO A 663 13.25 -23.87 11.33
N ASN A 664 12.82 -22.65 11.69
CA ASN A 664 12.99 -22.14 13.06
C ASN A 664 11.90 -22.77 13.95
N HIS A 665 12.31 -23.57 14.93
CA HIS A 665 11.42 -24.21 15.92
C HIS A 665 10.54 -23.22 16.74
N PHE A 666 10.80 -21.92 16.63
CA PHE A 666 10.10 -20.84 17.35
C PHE A 666 8.70 -20.51 16.79
N LEU A 667 8.47 -20.68 15.47
CA LEU A 667 7.21 -20.30 14.81
C LEU A 667 6.20 -21.46 14.70
N GLU A 668 6.63 -22.71 14.86
CA GLU A 668 5.75 -23.90 14.76
C GLU A 668 4.75 -24.03 15.93
N ASP A 669 5.00 -23.31 17.03
CA ASP A 669 4.17 -23.31 18.23
C ASP A 669 3.24 -22.08 18.35
N ILE A 670 3.29 -21.14 17.42
CA ILE A 670 2.31 -20.05 17.34
C ILE A 670 1.17 -20.51 16.43
N ILE A 671 -0.05 -20.55 16.98
CA ILE A 671 -1.21 -21.16 16.32
C ILE A 671 -1.95 -20.15 15.44
N GLY A 672 -2.01 -18.87 15.85
CA GLY A 672 -2.64 -17.81 15.07
C GLY A 672 -3.07 -16.60 15.90
N LEU A 673 -3.69 -15.62 15.24
CA LEU A 673 -4.31 -14.43 15.85
C LEU A 673 -5.81 -14.66 16.05
N VAL A 674 -6.34 -14.15 17.16
CA VAL A 674 -7.78 -14.25 17.46
C VAL A 674 -8.50 -13.02 16.95
N ALA A 675 -9.14 -13.04 15.78
CA ALA A 675 -10.16 -12.02 15.52
C ALA A 675 -11.50 -12.47 16.18
N LEU A 676 -12.36 -11.57 16.72
CA LEU A 676 -13.83 -11.37 16.47
C LEU A 676 -14.45 -10.41 17.52
N LEU A 677 -15.39 -9.57 17.08
CA LEU A 677 -16.38 -8.76 17.81
C LEU A 677 -15.87 -7.49 18.50
N GLU A 678 -16.61 -6.38 18.29
CA GLU A 678 -16.66 -5.23 19.21
C GLU A 678 -16.88 -5.69 20.67
N TYR A 679 -17.55 -6.84 20.85
CA TYR A 679 -17.65 -7.53 22.11
C TYR A 679 -16.30 -7.93 22.72
N LEU A 680 -15.32 -8.46 21.99
CA LEU A 680 -14.02 -8.82 22.58
C LEU A 680 -13.12 -7.58 22.80
N GLY A 681 -13.22 -6.59 21.91
CA GLY A 681 -12.38 -5.39 21.94
C GLY A 681 -10.98 -5.61 21.34
N GLU A 682 -10.33 -4.52 20.94
CA GLU A 682 -9.10 -4.53 20.13
C GLU A 682 -7.96 -5.35 20.75
N ASP A 683 -7.73 -5.24 22.06
CA ASP A 683 -6.64 -5.96 22.76
C ASP A 683 -6.78 -7.49 22.70
N GLN A 684 -8.00 -8.01 22.81
CA GLN A 684 -8.27 -9.45 22.70
C GLN A 684 -8.29 -9.90 21.24
N MET A 685 -8.58 -8.98 20.31
CA MET A 685 -8.58 -9.23 18.87
C MET A 685 -7.17 -9.32 18.26
N LEU A 686 -6.18 -8.71 18.91
CA LEU A 686 -4.77 -8.78 18.51
C LEU A 686 -3.99 -9.78 19.37
N ALA A 687 -4.68 -10.60 20.18
CA ALA A 687 -4.05 -11.56 21.05
C ALA A 687 -3.35 -12.67 20.25
N VAL A 688 -2.14 -13.02 20.71
CA VAL A 688 -1.29 -14.05 20.12
C VAL A 688 -1.61 -15.39 20.77
N VAL A 689 -1.98 -16.40 19.99
CA VAL A 689 -2.22 -17.76 20.53
C VAL A 689 -0.97 -18.60 20.39
N CYS A 690 -0.41 -19.03 21.52
CA CYS A 690 0.72 -19.95 21.59
C CYS A 690 0.24 -21.33 22.02
N ARG A 691 0.88 -22.39 21.52
CA ARG A 691 0.62 -23.77 21.95
C ARG A 691 0.98 -23.94 23.44
N SER A 692 2.19 -23.57 23.82
CA SER A 692 2.71 -23.79 25.19
C SER A 692 3.03 -22.50 25.96
N PHE A 693 3.04 -22.59 27.29
CA PHE A 693 3.52 -21.52 28.17
C PHE A 693 4.99 -21.15 27.93
N VAL A 694 5.81 -22.13 27.56
CA VAL A 694 7.24 -21.91 27.29
C VAL A 694 7.40 -21.00 26.07
N THR A 695 6.64 -21.25 25.01
CA THR A 695 6.60 -20.40 23.81
C THR A 695 6.08 -19.01 24.14
N ALA A 696 4.99 -18.92 24.90
CA ALA A 696 4.41 -17.64 25.32
C ALA A 696 5.39 -16.79 26.13
N SER A 697 6.12 -17.42 27.05
CA SER A 697 7.12 -16.74 27.90
C SER A 697 8.38 -16.35 27.12
N ALA A 698 8.68 -17.02 26.02
CA ALA A 698 9.82 -16.70 25.15
C ALA A 698 9.56 -15.52 24.20
N LEU A 699 8.33 -15.01 24.13
CA LEU A 699 8.00 -13.82 23.33
C LEU A 699 8.54 -12.53 23.95
N GLU A 700 8.81 -12.51 25.27
CA GLU A 700 9.25 -11.32 26.00
C GLU A 700 10.28 -11.67 27.07
N ASN A 701 11.42 -10.97 27.05
CA ASN A 701 12.49 -11.13 28.04
C ASN A 701 12.59 -9.90 28.93
N TYR A 702 12.99 -10.11 30.19
CA TYR A 702 13.20 -9.05 31.16
C TYR A 702 14.66 -8.96 31.57
N GLU A 703 15.17 -7.73 31.66
CA GLU A 703 16.45 -7.41 32.25
C GLU A 703 16.44 -7.68 33.78
N GLN A 704 17.61 -7.73 34.40
CA GLN A 704 17.74 -7.94 35.85
C GLN A 704 17.08 -6.84 36.70
N ASN A 705 16.83 -5.66 36.12
CA ASN A 705 16.11 -4.55 36.76
C ASN A 705 14.57 -4.67 36.64
N GLY A 706 14.05 -5.70 35.95
CA GLY A 706 12.63 -5.90 35.69
C GLY A 706 12.07 -5.11 34.49
N GLY A 707 12.91 -4.37 33.77
CA GLY A 707 12.58 -3.74 32.50
C GLY A 707 12.55 -4.75 31.35
N VAL A 708 11.79 -4.44 30.29
CA VAL A 708 11.74 -5.28 29.08
C VAL A 708 13.03 -5.13 28.29
N ASP A 709 13.63 -6.25 27.90
CA ASP A 709 14.82 -6.26 27.03
C ASP A 709 14.38 -6.09 25.56
N CYS A 710 14.44 -4.84 25.08
CA CYS A 710 14.09 -4.49 23.70
C CYS A 710 15.08 -5.04 22.65
N GLY A 711 16.22 -5.60 23.08
CA GLY A 711 17.25 -6.18 22.21
C GLY A 711 17.06 -7.66 21.92
N GLN A 712 16.04 -8.32 22.49
CA GLN A 712 15.80 -9.76 22.37
C GLN A 712 14.35 -10.12 22.00
N ALA A 713 14.11 -11.42 21.76
CA ALA A 713 12.80 -12.01 21.51
C ALA A 713 12.01 -11.33 20.37
N LEU A 714 10.70 -11.06 20.57
CA LEU A 714 9.84 -10.46 19.54
C LEU A 714 10.21 -8.99 19.26
N HIS A 715 10.73 -8.27 20.25
CA HIS A 715 11.18 -6.88 20.12
C HIS A 715 12.39 -6.73 19.21
N ALA A 716 13.34 -7.68 19.27
CA ALA A 716 14.47 -7.71 18.33
C ALA A 716 14.01 -7.91 16.88
N ALA A 717 13.02 -8.79 16.67
CA ALA A 717 12.44 -9.04 15.35
C ALA A 717 11.67 -7.81 14.82
N ALA A 718 10.98 -7.08 15.69
CA ALA A 718 10.34 -5.82 15.36
C ALA A 718 11.38 -4.74 14.98
N ALA A 719 12.41 -4.57 15.81
CA ALA A 719 13.46 -3.57 15.62
C ALA A 719 14.27 -3.80 14.33
N ALA A 720 14.57 -5.06 13.98
CA ALA A 720 15.23 -5.43 12.73
C ALA A 720 14.45 -4.98 11.48
N ARG A 721 13.15 -4.74 11.61
CA ARG A 721 12.24 -4.31 10.55
C ARG A 721 11.86 -2.84 10.60
N GLY A 722 12.44 -2.07 11.53
CA GLY A 722 12.06 -0.67 11.74
C GLY A 722 10.69 -0.49 12.39
N ASN A 723 10.12 -1.55 12.95
CA ASN A 723 8.89 -1.52 13.74
C ASN A 723 9.23 -1.41 15.23
N SER A 724 8.32 -0.85 16.01
CA SER A 724 8.35 -0.91 17.48
C SER A 724 7.12 -1.66 17.98
N ILE A 725 7.17 -2.31 19.14
CA ILE A 725 5.96 -2.84 19.77
C ILE A 725 5.63 -1.89 20.91
N ASP A 726 4.60 -1.08 20.72
CA ASP A 726 4.23 -0.03 21.66
C ASP A 726 3.08 -0.52 22.54
N GLY A 727 3.34 -0.74 23.82
CA GLY A 727 2.33 -1.15 24.80
C GLY A 727 2.31 -2.65 25.07
N ARG A 728 1.29 -3.09 25.83
CA ARG A 728 1.14 -4.50 26.24
C ARG A 728 0.33 -5.25 25.19
N PHE A 729 0.74 -6.48 24.88
CA PHE A 729 -0.05 -7.41 24.04
C PHE A 729 -0.47 -8.64 24.85
N LEU A 730 -1.58 -9.25 24.48
CA LEU A 730 -2.10 -10.44 25.15
C LEU A 730 -1.58 -11.71 24.48
N VAL A 731 -1.18 -12.69 25.30
CA VAL A 731 -0.78 -14.02 24.83
C VAL A 731 -1.67 -15.07 25.49
N ILE A 732 -2.26 -15.94 24.68
CA ILE A 732 -3.15 -17.03 25.12
C ILE A 732 -2.42 -18.36 24.93
N CYS A 733 -2.16 -19.08 26.02
CA CYS A 733 -1.54 -20.40 26.01
C CYS A 733 -2.61 -21.49 25.85
N LEU A 734 -2.66 -22.14 24.69
CA LEU A 734 -3.66 -23.15 24.37
C LEU A 734 -3.68 -24.33 25.37
N GLU A 735 -2.52 -24.88 25.73
CA GLU A 735 -2.42 -26.03 26.64
C GLU A 735 -2.85 -25.72 28.08
N ASP A 736 -2.76 -24.44 28.51
CA ASP A 736 -3.13 -24.02 29.87
C ASP A 736 -4.62 -23.64 29.98
N LEU A 737 -5.34 -23.58 28.86
CA LEU A 737 -6.76 -23.29 28.85
C LEU A 737 -7.57 -24.45 29.40
N ARG A 738 -8.53 -24.14 30.28
CA ARG A 738 -9.52 -25.12 30.72
C ARG A 738 -10.53 -25.35 29.59
N PRO A 739 -10.62 -26.57 29.05
CA PRO A 739 -11.56 -26.86 27.97
C PRO A 739 -13.00 -26.93 28.50
N TYR A 740 -13.96 -26.70 27.62
CA TYR A 740 -15.37 -26.96 27.86
C TYR A 740 -15.59 -28.44 28.18
N SER A 741 -16.28 -28.70 29.28
CA SER A 741 -16.49 -30.05 29.83
C SER A 741 -17.85 -30.68 29.45
N GLY A 742 -18.67 -29.99 28.66
CA GLY A 742 -19.96 -30.50 28.23
C GLY A 742 -19.92 -31.35 26.97
N LYS A 743 -21.10 -31.65 26.41
CA LYS A 743 -21.25 -32.52 25.24
C LYS A 743 -21.13 -31.72 23.93
N TYR A 744 -20.88 -32.42 22.85
CA TYR A 744 -20.86 -31.87 21.49
C TYR A 744 -22.18 -32.23 20.77
N GLU A 745 -22.57 -31.43 19.79
CA GLU A 745 -23.69 -31.79 18.90
C GLU A 745 -23.32 -33.06 18.10
N ARG A 746 -24.24 -34.03 18.05
CA ARG A 746 -23.98 -35.30 17.36
C ARG A 746 -23.97 -35.07 15.86
N SER A 747 -22.94 -35.59 15.20
CA SER A 747 -22.79 -35.61 13.73
C SER A 747 -22.64 -34.24 13.07
N ASP A 748 -22.29 -33.19 13.82
CA ASP A 748 -21.98 -31.87 13.25
C ASP A 748 -20.52 -31.81 12.75
N PRO A 749 -20.27 -31.48 11.47
CA PRO A 749 -18.92 -31.44 10.91
C PRO A 749 -18.06 -30.30 11.48
N GLN A 750 -18.66 -29.26 12.07
CA GLN A 750 -17.98 -28.13 12.71
C GLN A 750 -17.73 -28.34 14.22
N ARG A 751 -18.11 -29.52 14.75
CA ARG A 751 -17.93 -29.95 16.14
C ARG A 751 -18.48 -28.94 17.15
N LYS A 752 -19.67 -28.40 16.87
CA LYS A 752 -20.36 -27.41 17.72
C LYS A 752 -20.63 -27.92 19.13
N LEU A 753 -20.64 -26.99 20.10
CA LEU A 753 -20.88 -27.29 21.51
C LEU A 753 -22.38 -27.48 21.75
N ALA A 754 -22.78 -28.55 22.44
CA ALA A 754 -24.18 -28.79 22.79
C ALA A 754 -24.59 -27.95 24.01
N LEU A 755 -24.82 -26.65 23.78
CA LEU A 755 -25.24 -25.70 24.80
C LEU A 755 -26.78 -25.71 24.95
N PRO A 756 -27.32 -25.75 26.18
CA PRO A 756 -28.77 -25.78 26.39
C PRO A 756 -29.38 -24.41 26.05
N TYR A 757 -30.54 -24.40 25.38
CA TYR A 757 -31.24 -23.14 25.09
C TYR A 757 -31.53 -22.32 26.37
N PRO A 758 -31.42 -20.98 26.30
CA PRO A 758 -31.79 -20.13 27.43
C PRO A 758 -33.28 -20.28 27.73
N THR A 759 -33.63 -20.30 29.01
CA THR A 759 -35.01 -20.47 29.48
C THR A 759 -35.40 -19.33 30.41
N LEU A 760 -36.52 -18.69 30.09
CA LEU A 760 -37.15 -17.69 30.96
C LEU A 760 -37.77 -18.36 32.20
N PRO A 761 -38.09 -17.62 33.27
CA PRO A 761 -38.76 -18.17 34.46
C PRO A 761 -40.07 -18.92 34.21
N ARG A 762 -40.69 -18.73 33.02
CA ARG A 762 -41.90 -19.45 32.58
C ARG A 762 -41.63 -20.71 31.76
N GLY A 763 -40.36 -21.11 31.58
CA GLY A 763 -39.93 -22.29 30.81
C GLY A 763 -39.79 -22.08 29.30
N ASN A 764 -40.12 -20.90 28.77
CA ASN A 764 -40.03 -20.60 27.35
C ASN A 764 -38.64 -20.07 26.96
N VAL A 765 -38.22 -20.34 25.72
CA VAL A 765 -37.02 -19.72 25.13
C VAL A 765 -37.29 -18.22 24.89
N PRO A 766 -36.35 -17.32 25.25
CA PRO A 766 -36.44 -15.90 24.95
C PRO A 766 -36.73 -15.61 23.47
N ARG A 767 -37.57 -14.60 23.23
CA ARG A 767 -37.86 -14.14 21.86
C ARG A 767 -36.61 -13.55 21.23
N GLY A 768 -36.46 -13.76 19.92
CA GLY A 768 -35.34 -13.25 19.15
C GLY A 768 -33.99 -13.91 19.45
N PHE A 769 -33.94 -15.00 20.24
CA PHE A 769 -32.70 -15.75 20.46
C PHE A 769 -32.28 -16.49 19.18
N ILE A 770 -31.07 -16.20 18.69
CA ILE A 770 -30.53 -16.75 17.44
C ILE A 770 -29.62 -17.95 17.74
N GLY A 771 -28.83 -17.88 18.80
CA GLY A 771 -27.89 -18.92 19.17
C GLY A 771 -26.76 -18.41 20.05
N TYR A 772 -25.75 -19.25 20.26
CA TYR A 772 -24.55 -18.90 21.01
C TYR A 772 -23.42 -18.46 20.08
N ALA A 773 -22.76 -17.34 20.41
CA ALA A 773 -21.70 -16.75 19.59
C ALA A 773 -20.56 -17.75 19.30
N VAL A 774 -20.20 -18.58 20.29
CA VAL A 774 -19.15 -19.62 20.15
C VAL A 774 -19.48 -20.68 19.08
N ASN A 775 -20.76 -20.93 18.78
CA ASN A 775 -21.21 -21.86 17.74
C ASN A 775 -21.51 -21.17 16.39
N MET A 776 -21.42 -19.85 16.33
CA MET A 776 -21.61 -19.05 15.11
C MET A 776 -20.30 -18.81 14.35
N ILE A 777 -19.16 -19.10 14.98
CA ILE A 777 -17.85 -19.07 14.33
C ILE A 777 -17.60 -20.42 13.69
N ASP A 778 -17.29 -20.46 12.40
CA ASP A 778 -16.80 -21.69 11.75
C ASP A 778 -15.27 -21.74 11.79
N LEU A 779 -14.73 -22.92 12.08
CA LEU A 779 -13.30 -23.20 12.03
C LEU A 779 -12.97 -23.83 10.68
N ASP A 780 -11.86 -23.43 10.08
CA ASP A 780 -11.32 -24.13 8.92
C ASP A 780 -10.86 -25.56 9.28
N ILE A 781 -10.58 -26.38 8.26
CA ILE A 781 -10.27 -27.80 8.43
C ILE A 781 -9.01 -27.99 9.31
N ASP A 782 -7.99 -27.16 9.14
CA ASP A 782 -6.72 -27.28 9.87
C ASP A 782 -6.87 -26.87 11.35
N HIS A 783 -7.60 -25.80 11.64
CA HIS A 783 -7.95 -25.36 12.98
C HIS A 783 -8.96 -26.30 13.66
N LEU A 784 -9.85 -26.90 12.88
CA LEU A 784 -10.75 -27.96 13.33
C LEU A 784 -10.00 -29.26 13.62
N HIS A 785 -8.82 -29.50 13.04
CA HIS A 785 -7.94 -30.62 13.36
C HIS A 785 -6.86 -30.31 14.39
N THR A 786 -6.61 -29.03 14.69
CA THR A 786 -5.68 -28.60 15.74
C THR A 786 -6.17 -29.08 17.10
N ARG A 787 -5.31 -29.78 17.85
CA ARG A 787 -5.63 -30.36 19.16
C ARG A 787 -4.55 -30.02 20.17
N THR A 788 -4.96 -29.83 21.43
CA THR A 788 -4.08 -29.89 22.59
C THR A 788 -3.53 -31.29 22.79
N ALA A 789 -2.50 -31.43 23.62
CA ALA A 789 -1.98 -32.73 24.04
C ALA A 789 -3.05 -33.62 24.70
N ALA A 790 -4.04 -33.01 25.35
CA ALA A 790 -5.20 -33.69 25.94
C ALA A 790 -6.33 -34.01 24.93
N GLY A 791 -6.17 -33.65 23.65
CA GLY A 791 -7.14 -33.96 22.59
C GLY A 791 -8.30 -32.97 22.45
N HIS A 792 -8.17 -31.76 22.98
CA HIS A 792 -9.18 -30.70 22.85
C HIS A 792 -8.84 -29.76 21.68
N GLY A 793 -9.84 -29.41 20.87
CA GLY A 793 -9.75 -28.47 19.77
C GLY A 793 -9.93 -27.00 20.20
N LEU A 794 -9.80 -26.08 19.23
CA LEU A 794 -9.83 -24.64 19.47
C LEU A 794 -11.20 -24.11 19.89
N ARG A 795 -12.30 -24.75 19.45
CA ARG A 795 -13.67 -24.32 19.78
C ARG A 795 -13.95 -24.49 21.27
N GLU A 796 -13.65 -25.66 21.82
CA GLU A 796 -13.87 -25.96 23.24
C GLU A 796 -12.82 -25.35 24.17
N THR A 797 -11.73 -24.78 23.65
CA THR A 797 -10.67 -24.15 24.43
C THR A 797 -10.67 -22.63 24.22
N VAL A 798 -10.04 -22.14 23.16
CA VAL A 798 -9.83 -20.70 22.88
C VAL A 798 -11.15 -19.98 22.67
N LEU A 799 -12.01 -20.44 21.75
CA LEU A 799 -13.26 -19.74 21.45
C LEU A 799 -14.22 -19.76 22.64
N TYR A 800 -14.28 -20.88 23.37
CA TYR A 800 -15.08 -20.96 24.60
C TYR A 800 -14.51 -20.07 25.71
N ARG A 801 -13.19 -19.89 25.82
CA ARG A 801 -12.60 -18.96 26.78
C ARG A 801 -12.97 -17.51 26.51
N LEU A 802 -13.02 -17.12 25.24
CA LEU A 802 -13.29 -15.75 24.79
C LEU A 802 -14.78 -15.42 24.81
N LEU A 803 -15.62 -16.35 24.35
CA LEU A 803 -17.04 -16.10 24.12
C LEU A 803 -17.96 -16.85 25.09
N GLY A 804 -17.47 -17.86 25.81
CA GLY A 804 -18.26 -18.64 26.77
C GLY A 804 -19.63 -19.03 26.23
N GLU A 805 -20.68 -18.70 26.99
CA GLU A 805 -22.09 -18.84 26.58
C GLU A 805 -22.72 -17.49 26.18
N VAL A 806 -21.98 -16.62 25.48
CA VAL A 806 -22.52 -15.34 24.98
C VAL A 806 -23.66 -15.61 23.99
N GLN A 807 -24.82 -15.01 24.28
CA GLN A 807 -26.07 -15.21 23.54
C GLN A 807 -26.25 -14.13 22.47
N VAL A 808 -26.74 -14.50 21.29
CA VAL A 808 -26.99 -13.58 20.18
C VAL A 808 -28.49 -13.41 19.98
N TYR A 809 -28.93 -12.16 19.86
CA TYR A 809 -30.32 -11.76 19.72
C TYR A 809 -30.57 -10.94 18.45
N GLU A 810 -31.80 -10.99 17.93
CA GLU A 810 -32.20 -10.22 16.74
C GLU A 810 -32.23 -8.71 17.00
N THR A 811 -32.82 -8.27 18.12
CA THR A 811 -32.90 -6.85 18.49
C THR A 811 -32.48 -6.61 19.94
N ARG A 812 -32.14 -5.36 20.25
CA ARG A 812 -31.77 -4.93 21.60
C ARG A 812 -32.92 -5.11 22.59
N GLU A 813 -34.17 -4.92 22.17
CA GLU A 813 -35.35 -5.16 23.01
C GLU A 813 -35.44 -6.64 23.41
N CYS A 814 -35.29 -7.55 22.44
CA CYS A 814 -35.29 -8.99 22.68
C CYS A 814 -34.19 -9.40 23.67
N MET A 815 -32.98 -8.85 23.49
CA MET A 815 -31.84 -9.08 24.39
C MET A 815 -32.14 -8.60 25.82
N LEU A 816 -32.73 -7.41 25.98
CA LEU A 816 -33.06 -6.84 27.29
C LEU A 816 -34.18 -7.61 28.01
N GLU A 817 -35.17 -8.12 27.28
CA GLU A 817 -36.20 -9.02 27.84
C GLU A 817 -35.58 -10.31 28.39
N ALA A 818 -34.56 -10.82 27.71
CA ALA A 818 -33.84 -12.04 28.07
C ALA A 818 -32.78 -11.86 29.16
N ARG A 819 -32.53 -10.64 29.65
CA ARG A 819 -31.42 -10.33 30.59
C ARG A 819 -31.33 -11.25 31.81
N ARG A 820 -32.46 -11.78 32.29
CA ARG A 820 -32.53 -12.64 33.48
C ARG A 820 -32.02 -14.07 33.24
N CYS A 821 -31.93 -14.52 31.99
CA CYS A 821 -31.40 -15.84 31.63
C CYS A 821 -30.05 -15.79 30.90
N ILE A 822 -29.44 -14.59 30.81
CA ILE A 822 -28.10 -14.39 30.25
C ILE A 822 -27.06 -14.60 31.36
N LYS A 823 -26.03 -15.44 31.09
CA LYS A 823 -24.99 -15.80 32.06
C LYS A 823 -23.65 -15.10 31.80
N HIS A 824 -23.10 -15.27 30.60
CA HIS A 824 -21.74 -14.82 30.24
C HIS A 824 -21.73 -13.55 29.36
N GLY A 825 -22.91 -13.04 28.99
CA GLY A 825 -23.08 -11.87 28.13
C GLY A 825 -24.06 -12.11 26.97
N ALA A 826 -24.45 -11.04 26.29
CA ALA A 826 -25.30 -11.10 25.12
C ALA A 826 -25.00 -9.96 24.14
N VAL A 827 -25.29 -10.19 22.87
CA VAL A 827 -25.18 -9.20 21.79
C VAL A 827 -26.46 -9.21 20.96
N SER A 828 -26.81 -8.07 20.37
CA SER A 828 -27.92 -7.95 19.42
C SER A 828 -27.44 -7.46 18.06
N LEU A 829 -28.10 -7.91 16.98
CA LEU A 829 -27.71 -7.58 15.60
C LEU A 829 -27.85 -6.09 15.27
N ASP A 830 -28.68 -5.36 16.00
CA ASP A 830 -28.83 -3.89 15.95
C ASP A 830 -27.80 -3.13 16.81
N GLY A 831 -26.71 -3.81 17.21
CA GLY A 831 -25.55 -3.20 17.88
C GLY A 831 -25.71 -3.01 19.39
N GLY A 832 -26.52 -3.82 20.07
CA GLY A 832 -26.56 -3.86 21.53
C GLY A 832 -25.52 -4.82 22.09
N ILE A 833 -24.78 -4.40 23.12
CA ILE A 833 -23.81 -5.26 23.81
C ILE A 833 -24.07 -5.25 25.32
N LEU A 834 -24.32 -6.43 25.89
CA LEU A 834 -24.43 -6.70 27.32
C LEU A 834 -23.28 -7.62 27.74
N ARG A 835 -22.37 -7.11 28.58
CA ARG A 835 -21.23 -7.87 29.09
C ARG A 835 -21.58 -8.58 30.39
N GLU A 836 -20.72 -9.52 30.79
CA GLU A 836 -20.78 -10.15 32.11
C GLU A 836 -20.81 -9.10 33.23
N ASN A 837 -21.48 -9.41 34.35
CA ASN A 837 -21.68 -8.50 35.52
C ASN A 837 -22.67 -7.34 35.33
N GLY A 838 -23.51 -7.38 34.29
CA GLY A 838 -24.57 -6.37 34.10
C GLY A 838 -24.08 -5.04 33.53
N VAL A 839 -22.89 -5.04 32.91
CA VAL A 839 -22.33 -3.88 32.21
C VAL A 839 -22.90 -3.80 30.79
N ILE A 840 -23.39 -2.63 30.40
CA ILE A 840 -23.97 -2.37 29.06
C ILE A 840 -23.07 -1.41 28.30
N SER A 841 -22.80 -1.70 27.02
CA SER A 841 -22.14 -0.77 26.11
C SER A 841 -23.20 0.10 25.42
N LEU A 842 -23.04 1.42 25.47
CA LEU A 842 -23.94 2.39 24.84
C LEU A 842 -23.12 3.34 23.95
N GLY A 843 -23.59 3.61 22.73
CA GLY A 843 -22.91 4.47 21.76
C GLY A 843 -22.89 3.86 20.36
N TYR A 844 -22.32 4.58 19.40
CA TYR A 844 -22.02 4.06 18.07
C TYR A 844 -20.67 3.35 18.11
N GLY A 845 -20.65 2.07 17.73
CA GLY A 845 -19.44 1.26 17.59
C GLY A 845 -18.97 1.24 16.14
N ASP A 846 -17.70 1.58 15.91
CA ASP A 846 -17.02 1.40 14.63
C ASP A 846 -15.88 0.39 14.83
N PRO A 847 -16.17 -0.93 14.77
CA PRO A 847 -15.15 -1.94 14.96
C PRO A 847 -14.16 -1.89 13.80
N ARG A 848 -12.91 -1.54 14.11
CA ARG A 848 -11.83 -1.42 13.12
C ARG A 848 -11.39 -2.77 12.54
N ILE A 849 -11.76 -3.88 13.17
CA ILE A 849 -11.44 -5.26 12.78
C ILE A 849 -12.75 -6.07 12.72
N CYS A 850 -13.00 -6.75 11.60
CA CYS A 850 -14.22 -7.52 11.34
C CYS A 850 -13.89 -8.94 10.86
N PHE A 851 -14.86 -9.87 10.87
CA PHE A 851 -14.66 -11.17 10.21
C PHE A 851 -14.91 -11.08 8.72
N PRO A 852 -14.15 -11.85 7.93
CA PRO A 852 -14.59 -12.16 6.58
C PRO A 852 -15.89 -12.98 6.65
N VAL A 853 -16.92 -12.52 5.95
CA VAL A 853 -18.22 -13.23 5.84
C VAL A 853 -18.29 -13.97 4.52
N VAL A 854 -18.78 -15.20 4.58
CA VAL A 854 -18.97 -16.04 3.41
C VAL A 854 -20.27 -15.69 2.71
N THR A 855 -20.22 -15.26 1.45
CA THR A 855 -21.42 -15.12 0.61
C THR A 855 -21.38 -16.09 -0.58
N PRO A 856 -22.51 -16.68 -0.99
CA PRO A 856 -22.53 -17.72 -2.03
C PRO A 856 -22.38 -17.24 -3.48
N ASP A 857 -22.55 -15.94 -3.75
CA ASP A 857 -22.78 -15.47 -5.11
C ASP A 857 -21.73 -14.43 -5.55
N SER A 858 -20.82 -14.85 -6.43
CA SER A 858 -19.72 -14.03 -6.97
C SER A 858 -20.14 -13.10 -8.12
N GLU A 859 -21.43 -12.82 -8.31
CA GLU A 859 -21.92 -11.99 -9.43
C GLU A 859 -22.25 -10.53 -9.05
N LEU A 860 -22.19 -10.15 -7.76
CA LEU A 860 -22.53 -8.79 -7.30
C LEU A 860 -21.32 -7.88 -6.94
N LEU A 861 -20.09 -8.39 -7.03
CA LEU A 861 -18.89 -7.70 -6.52
C LEU A 861 -18.31 -6.62 -7.45
N ALA A 862 -18.47 -6.73 -8.77
CA ALA A 862 -17.84 -5.79 -9.71
C ALA A 862 -18.36 -4.35 -9.58
N GLY A 863 -19.67 -4.18 -9.34
CA GLY A 863 -20.27 -2.85 -9.14
C GLY A 863 -19.93 -2.20 -7.79
N ASN A 864 -19.73 -3.00 -6.74
CA ASN A 864 -19.47 -2.48 -5.39
C ASN A 864 -18.01 -2.04 -5.20
N VAL A 865 -17.04 -2.66 -5.89
CA VAL A 865 -15.62 -2.25 -5.83
C VAL A 865 -15.42 -0.86 -6.43
N GLU A 866 -16.08 -0.56 -7.54
CA GLU A 866 -16.03 0.77 -8.17
C GLU A 866 -16.66 1.84 -7.27
N VAL A 867 -17.81 1.54 -6.64
CA VAL A 867 -18.49 2.45 -5.70
C VAL A 867 -17.66 2.67 -4.43
N MET A 868 -17.00 1.64 -3.89
CA MET A 868 -16.11 1.77 -2.73
C MET A 868 -14.87 2.62 -3.04
N LYS A 869 -14.28 2.47 -4.23
CA LYS A 869 -13.20 3.34 -4.68
C LYS A 869 -13.65 4.79 -4.78
N LEU A 870 -14.85 5.04 -5.33
CA LEU A 870 -15.47 6.36 -5.37
C LEU A 870 -15.75 6.94 -3.98
N ILE A 871 -16.17 6.11 -3.00
CA ILE A 871 -16.37 6.54 -1.61
C ILE A 871 -15.05 6.97 -0.98
N GLU A 872 -13.96 6.23 -1.19
CA GLU A 872 -12.66 6.57 -0.62
C GLU A 872 -12.08 7.83 -1.28
N GLU A 873 -12.16 7.96 -2.60
CA GLU A 873 -11.79 9.18 -3.33
C GLU A 873 -12.56 10.42 -2.81
N LYS A 874 -13.85 10.25 -2.49
CA LYS A 874 -14.69 11.33 -1.95
C LYS A 874 -14.36 11.69 -0.51
N LYS A 875 -13.95 10.73 0.32
CA LYS A 875 -13.46 11.00 1.69
C LYS A 875 -12.14 11.76 1.67
N GLU A 876 -11.22 11.37 0.79
CA GLU A 876 -9.96 12.11 0.60
C GLU A 876 -10.21 13.55 0.09
N GLU A 877 -11.14 13.73 -0.87
CA GLU A 877 -11.57 15.05 -1.33
C GLU A 877 -12.12 15.90 -0.17
N LEU A 878 -12.93 15.30 0.71
CA LEU A 878 -13.53 15.96 1.86
C LEU A 878 -12.48 16.41 2.89
N ASP A 879 -11.46 15.58 3.15
CA ASP A 879 -10.35 15.91 4.06
C ASP A 879 -9.51 17.08 3.53
N VAL A 880 -9.22 17.09 2.22
CA VAL A 880 -8.51 18.19 1.56
C VAL A 880 -9.32 19.48 1.69
N ILE A 881 -10.62 19.47 1.36
CA ILE A 881 -11.50 20.64 1.46
C ILE A 881 -11.58 21.14 2.90
N THR A 882 -11.78 20.26 3.87
CA THR A 882 -11.89 20.61 5.29
C THR A 882 -10.59 21.23 5.81
N SER A 883 -9.44 20.69 5.40
CA SER A 883 -8.14 21.25 5.74
C SER A 883 -7.92 22.65 5.14
N SER A 884 -8.39 22.88 3.91
CA SER A 884 -8.31 24.16 3.21
C SER A 884 -9.18 25.21 3.86
N ILE A 885 -10.45 24.87 4.18
CA ILE A 885 -11.38 25.74 4.93
C ILE A 885 -10.74 26.17 6.25
N ARG A 886 -10.21 25.22 7.04
CA ARG A 886 -9.56 25.53 8.32
C ARG A 886 -8.39 26.52 8.17
N LYS A 887 -7.53 26.35 7.15
CA LYS A 887 -6.42 27.29 6.86
C LYS A 887 -6.95 28.68 6.48
N MET A 888 -8.00 28.71 5.67
CA MET A 888 -8.59 29.94 5.15
C MET A 888 -9.34 30.73 6.24
N THR A 889 -10.10 30.05 7.10
CA THR A 889 -10.74 30.64 8.29
C THR A 889 -9.69 31.28 9.21
N LYS A 890 -8.56 30.61 9.45
CA LYS A 890 -7.46 31.17 10.24
C LYS A 890 -6.83 32.42 9.58
N SER A 891 -6.75 32.46 8.26
CA SER A 891 -6.27 33.63 7.50
C SER A 891 -7.27 34.79 7.54
N HIS A 892 -8.57 34.48 7.42
CA HIS A 892 -9.68 35.43 7.52
C HIS A 892 -9.73 36.08 8.91
N GLU A 893 -9.65 35.31 9.98
CA GLU A 893 -9.57 35.84 11.36
C GLU A 893 -8.37 36.76 11.57
N LYS A 894 -7.18 36.40 11.05
CA LYS A 894 -5.98 37.24 11.12
C LYS A 894 -6.20 38.56 10.37
N SER A 895 -6.83 38.52 9.21
CA SER A 895 -7.13 39.71 8.39
C SER A 895 -8.15 40.61 9.07
N LEU A 896 -9.19 40.05 9.69
CA LEU A 896 -10.18 40.75 10.52
C LEU A 896 -9.55 41.44 11.73
N LYS A 897 -8.66 40.75 12.46
CA LYS A 897 -7.90 41.34 13.58
C LYS A 897 -7.03 42.52 13.09
N LYS A 898 -6.38 42.37 11.93
CA LYS A 898 -5.55 43.42 11.32
C LYS A 898 -6.39 44.62 10.87
N PHE A 899 -7.58 44.36 10.31
CA PHE A 899 -8.54 45.38 9.92
C PHE A 899 -9.02 46.19 11.12
N LYS A 900 -9.48 45.53 12.19
CA LYS A 900 -9.91 46.20 13.44
C LYS A 900 -8.81 47.09 14.01
N LYS A 901 -7.59 46.57 14.14
CA LYS A 901 -6.43 47.33 14.65
C LYS A 901 -6.06 48.53 13.77
N LYS A 902 -6.31 48.45 12.46
CA LYS A 902 -6.04 49.56 11.53
C LYS A 902 -7.17 50.59 11.49
N LYS A 903 -8.41 50.14 11.59
CA LYS A 903 -9.58 51.00 11.75
C LYS A 903 -9.47 51.83 13.04
N GLU A 904 -9.17 51.20 14.18
CA GLU A 904 -8.93 51.92 15.45
C GLU A 904 -7.79 52.96 15.36
N LYS A 905 -6.76 52.69 14.55
CA LYS A 905 -5.67 53.66 14.30
C LYS A 905 -6.12 54.80 13.39
N PHE A 906 -7.02 54.55 12.46
CA PHE A 906 -7.61 55.57 11.60
C PHE A 906 -8.54 56.47 12.40
N ASP A 907 -9.44 55.87 13.19
CA ASP A 907 -10.37 56.61 14.06
C ASP A 907 -9.58 57.53 15.03
N LYS A 908 -8.54 57.00 15.69
CA LYS A 908 -7.64 57.82 16.53
C LYS A 908 -6.90 58.93 15.77
N PHE A 909 -6.57 58.70 14.50
CA PHE A 909 -5.93 59.72 13.66
C PHE A 909 -6.93 60.82 13.31
N MET A 910 -8.19 60.47 13.02
CA MET A 910 -9.28 61.41 12.75
C MET A 910 -9.65 62.22 13.99
N ASP A 911 -9.74 61.59 15.16
CA ASP A 911 -10.01 62.26 16.44
C ASP A 911 -8.92 63.31 16.77
N ASN A 912 -7.66 63.04 16.40
CA ASN A 912 -6.54 63.97 16.57
C ASN A 912 -6.50 65.09 15.51
N MET A 913 -7.13 64.89 14.35
CA MET A 913 -7.22 65.86 13.25
C MET A 913 -8.36 66.85 13.44
N GLU A 914 -9.43 66.47 14.13
CA GLU A 914 -10.62 67.30 14.31
C GLU A 914 -10.37 68.67 14.99
N PRO A 915 -9.49 68.79 16.01
CA PRO A 915 -9.13 70.09 16.59
C PRO A 915 -8.36 70.98 15.61
N VAL A 916 -7.43 70.39 14.84
CA VAL A 916 -6.55 71.12 13.89
C VAL A 916 -7.36 71.69 12.72
N LEU A 917 -8.38 70.97 12.25
CA LEU A 917 -9.31 71.48 11.23
C LEU A 917 -10.22 72.59 11.79
N LYS A 918 -10.69 72.48 13.04
CA LYS A 918 -11.49 73.54 13.68
C LYS A 918 -10.70 74.85 13.82
N ASP A 919 -9.44 74.79 14.22
CA ASP A 919 -8.56 75.97 14.34
C ASP A 919 -8.28 76.62 12.98
N TYR A 920 -8.04 75.82 11.94
CA TYR A 920 -7.83 76.32 10.57
C TYR A 920 -9.08 77.00 9.99
N TYR A 921 -10.28 76.45 10.23
CA TYR A 921 -11.54 77.08 9.79
C TYR A 921 -11.91 78.33 10.59
N LEU A 922 -11.50 78.43 11.87
CA LEU A 922 -11.65 79.64 12.69
C LEU A 922 -10.73 80.78 12.22
N GLU A 923 -9.49 80.48 11.82
CA GLU A 923 -8.55 81.45 11.22
C GLU A 923 -8.93 81.89 9.80
N TYR A 924 -9.57 81.03 9.01
CA TYR A 924 -10.04 81.40 7.66
C TYR A 924 -11.34 82.23 7.71
N LYS A 925 -12.25 81.94 8.66
CA LYS A 925 -13.49 82.73 8.84
C LYS A 925 -13.21 84.15 9.33
N SER A 926 -12.17 84.37 10.12
CA SER A 926 -11.79 85.71 10.60
C SER A 926 -11.24 86.61 9.48
N LYS A 927 -10.62 86.05 8.43
CA LYS A 927 -10.18 86.81 7.23
C LYS A 927 -11.29 87.06 6.20
N SER A 928 -12.29 86.20 6.10
CA SER A 928 -13.42 86.40 5.15
C SER A 928 -14.38 87.55 5.53
N LYS A 929 -14.22 88.16 6.71
CA LYS A 929 -15.03 89.31 7.16
C LYS A 929 -14.33 90.66 7.03
N SER A 930 -13.07 90.74 6.56
CA SER A 930 -12.36 92.03 6.42
C SER A 930 -12.51 92.71 5.06
N ASP A 931 -13.02 92.00 4.04
CA ASP A 931 -13.16 92.57 2.69
C ASP A 931 -14.64 92.88 2.38
N ASN A 932 -15.13 93.95 3.00
CA ASN A 932 -16.30 94.69 2.51
C ASN A 932 -16.05 96.17 2.78
N SER A 933 -15.36 96.84 1.85
CA SER A 933 -15.40 98.30 1.70
C SER A 933 -16.16 98.65 0.42
N PRO A 934 -17.07 99.63 0.42
CA PRO A 934 -18.04 99.84 -0.65
C PRO A 934 -17.47 100.65 -1.82
N CYS A 935 -17.66 100.16 -3.04
CA CYS A 935 -17.89 100.94 -4.26
C CYS A 935 -18.61 100.05 -5.28
#